data_AF-A0AAN9Z5T5-F1
#
_entry.id   AF-A0AAN9Z5T5-F1
#
_cell.length_a   1.000
_cell.length_b   1.000
_cell.length_c   1.000
_cell.angle_alpha   90.00
_cell.angle_beta   90.00
_cell.angle_gamma   90.00
#
_symmetry.space_group_name_H-M   'P 1'
#
loop_
_entity.id
_entity.type
_entity.pdbx_description
1 polymer ?
#
loop_
_entity_poly.entity_id
_entity_poly.type
_entity_poly.pdbx_seq_one_letter_code
_entity_poly.pdbx_strand_id
1 'polypeptide(L)'
;MRSRPATLLGRRARLAAWVLCTAVASAAAAIEFPLTDMPWKQALLPCACSRPDALDCAERGKSSLEAQDFCNTSALRTINLYDNAFAAFPDGVGSAAVVDLSLNQLECLPRAEQLNPAIETLDLSRNKISNVSTELQPLARLQLLRVSRNRHIKHLHFLPNPCALKHLHAAFNEIENLDGPLGLCFELETLDLSLNRVTSLPEDTFSNFTELRVLDLSWNRVMVFGLQTFVVLTQLQRLNLESTGLQSVPEELFANLTQLERLNLAGNWLESLPNGLFSTLTKLVRLDLSRNRFETFPSDGIRCLESLEVLDLSDNRLAVIPAEAFITFSNLSVVHLSENNISTLCAETFAGLTKLNFLTLSGNPLSTVTPGLLSNITSLRFMTLSLNVFDTAELEELRGVKYIHLGPSGITSLPSRAFSSLPYLKALTIYENTIQSMAEDALAGLPLLEFLSLGANEISSLPSRIFATSIRLLDLHLWHNHISKLPVNVFANLHRLKGLHLNRNQLSELPRGLFHGTPFLEKLDLSNNQLRSLPPRIFSNLRFLRELSLADNQLTRLPGYDPGCVSLQEVTFERNSFTRLPRGALMSWLEARGKERYVNLEDDGEIKAETLRWVLEEPGLRLAGDERSGCNCGSVRSGRALVRLCVHMPCFERPDFPQDWVAAVNATGPRERTPPP
;
A
#
# COMPACT_ATOMS: atom_id res chain seq x y z
N MET A 1 20.31 47.94 26.27
CA MET A 1 21.48 48.75 26.64
C MET A 1 22.00 48.20 27.97
N ARG A 2 23.25 47.85 28.23
CA ARG A 2 24.56 48.00 27.58
C ARG A 2 25.22 46.60 27.47
N SER A 3 25.69 46.22 26.28
CA SER A 3 27.12 46.11 25.86
C SER A 3 27.83 44.84 26.34
N ARG A 4 28.60 44.08 25.57
CA ARG A 4 28.92 43.91 24.14
C ARG A 4 29.83 42.65 24.11
N PRO A 5 29.81 41.77 23.08
CA PRO A 5 30.62 40.56 23.03
C PRO A 5 31.68 40.55 21.91
N ALA A 6 32.65 39.63 22.04
CA ALA A 6 33.46 38.88 21.02
C ALA A 6 34.90 38.69 21.58
N THR A 7 35.56 37.52 21.55
CA THR A 7 35.86 36.68 20.37
C THR A 7 36.40 35.28 20.75
N LEU A 8 36.12 34.34 19.85
CA LEU A 8 36.90 33.19 19.35
C LEU A 8 38.01 32.55 20.22
N LEU A 9 37.77 31.31 20.70
CA LEU A 9 38.62 30.13 20.38
C LEU A 9 38.07 28.78 20.92
N GLY A 10 37.00 28.76 21.73
CA GLY A 10 36.57 27.55 22.46
C GLY A 10 35.43 26.69 21.88
N ARG A 11 34.92 26.94 20.65
CA ARG A 11 33.70 26.26 20.14
C ARG A 11 33.85 25.44 18.85
N ARG A 12 35.05 25.29 18.29
CA ARG A 12 35.28 24.45 17.09
C ARG A 12 35.72 22.99 17.38
N ALA A 13 35.92 22.60 18.64
CA ALA A 13 36.32 21.23 19.00
C ALA A 13 35.15 20.30 19.42
N ARG A 14 33.93 20.80 19.61
CA ARG A 14 32.76 19.98 20.01
C ARG A 14 31.75 19.67 18.90
N LEU A 15 31.92 20.26 17.71
CA LEU A 15 31.13 19.90 16.51
C LEU A 15 31.88 18.96 15.55
N ALA A 16 33.19 18.79 15.71
CA ALA A 16 33.98 17.83 14.91
C ALA A 16 33.84 16.37 15.40
N ALA A 17 33.37 16.14 16.62
CA ALA A 17 33.16 14.80 17.17
C ALA A 17 31.76 14.21 16.87
N TRP A 18 30.81 15.02 16.40
CA TRP A 18 29.46 14.56 16.05
C TRP A 18 29.29 14.27 14.55
N VAL A 19 30.20 14.77 13.71
CA VAL A 19 30.18 14.55 12.24
C VAL A 19 31.06 13.36 11.81
N LEU A 20 31.92 12.83 12.68
CA LEU A 20 32.72 11.63 12.38
C LEU A 20 32.05 10.29 12.77
N CYS A 21 31.06 10.28 13.68
CA CYS A 21 30.36 9.04 14.09
C CYS A 21 29.22 8.63 13.14
N THR A 22 28.75 9.52 12.27
CA THR A 22 27.79 9.19 11.21
C THR A 22 28.46 8.81 9.89
N ALA A 23 29.78 9.00 9.76
CA ALA A 23 30.53 8.77 8.52
C ALA A 23 31.13 7.35 8.38
N VAL A 24 31.14 6.51 9.42
CA VAL A 24 31.61 5.10 9.31
C VAL A 24 30.45 4.11 9.16
N ALA A 25 29.23 4.49 9.55
CA ALA A 25 28.03 3.66 9.39
C ALA A 25 27.45 3.64 7.96
N SER A 26 27.95 4.48 7.04
CA SER A 26 27.45 4.55 5.65
C SER A 26 28.48 4.16 4.57
N ALA A 27 29.62 3.62 4.98
CA ALA A 27 30.70 3.20 4.09
C ALA A 27 30.93 1.66 4.03
N ALA A 28 30.18 0.86 4.81
CA ALA A 28 30.26 -0.61 4.74
C ALA A 28 29.13 -1.28 3.93
N ALA A 29 28.17 -0.50 3.41
CA ALA A 29 27.03 -1.01 2.65
C ALA A 29 27.23 -1.00 1.12
N ALA A 30 28.47 -0.94 0.64
CA ALA A 30 28.76 -0.86 -0.79
C ALA A 30 30.05 -1.58 -1.16
N ILE A 31 30.16 -2.87 -0.82
CA ILE A 31 30.98 -3.82 -1.58
C ILE A 31 30.29 -5.19 -1.50
N GLU A 32 29.54 -5.55 -2.56
CA GLU A 32 29.23 -6.96 -2.83
C GLU A 32 30.54 -7.65 -3.23
N PHE A 33 31.19 -8.29 -2.27
CA PHE A 33 31.97 -9.48 -2.58
C PHE A 33 31.13 -10.69 -2.16
N PRO A 34 31.20 -11.82 -2.88
CA PRO A 34 30.73 -13.08 -2.35
C PRO A 34 31.63 -13.42 -1.16
N LEU A 35 31.23 -13.01 0.04
CA LEU A 35 31.94 -13.32 1.29
C LEU A 35 31.47 -14.70 1.79
N THR A 36 31.73 -15.73 1.00
CA THR A 36 31.66 -17.12 1.48
C THR A 36 32.90 -17.51 2.30
N ASP A 37 33.95 -16.68 2.37
CA ASP A 37 35.21 -17.00 3.05
C ASP A 37 35.94 -15.78 3.66
N MET A 38 35.34 -15.03 4.60
CA MET A 38 36.12 -14.16 5.51
C MET A 38 36.12 -14.68 6.96
N PRO A 39 37.29 -14.87 7.59
CA PRO A 39 37.38 -15.34 8.96
C PRO A 39 36.96 -14.25 9.96
N TRP A 40 36.06 -14.63 10.87
CA TRP A 40 35.37 -13.85 11.92
C TRP A 40 36.22 -12.98 12.85
N LYS A 41 37.57 -13.05 12.79
CA LYS A 41 38.48 -12.34 13.69
C LYS A 41 38.48 -10.80 13.55
N GLN A 42 37.87 -10.23 12.51
CA GLN A 42 37.87 -8.77 12.28
C GLN A 42 36.55 -8.06 12.63
N ALA A 43 35.46 -8.79 12.87
CA ALA A 43 34.19 -8.18 13.30
C ALA A 43 34.11 -7.91 14.82
N LEU A 44 35.12 -8.35 15.58
CA LEU A 44 35.21 -8.26 17.05
C LEU A 44 36.34 -7.32 17.53
N LEU A 45 36.76 -6.32 16.73
CA LEU A 45 37.67 -5.28 17.24
C LEU A 45 36.87 -4.21 17.99
N PRO A 46 37.00 -4.10 19.34
CA PRO A 46 36.37 -3.02 20.07
C PRO A 46 37.16 -1.75 19.82
N CYS A 47 36.52 -0.70 19.31
CA CYS A 47 36.99 0.64 19.63
C CYS A 47 36.87 0.79 21.17
N ALA A 48 38.00 0.99 21.84
CA ALA A 48 38.17 0.93 23.29
C ALA A 48 37.45 2.03 24.12
N CYS A 49 36.24 2.46 23.75
CA CYS A 49 35.51 3.52 24.46
C CYS A 49 33.98 3.32 24.61
N SER A 50 33.38 2.18 24.23
CA SER A 50 31.96 1.92 24.49
C SER A 50 31.69 0.44 24.65
N ARG A 51 31.27 0.00 25.84
CA ARG A 51 30.68 -1.34 26.02
C ARG A 51 29.39 -1.36 25.19
N PRO A 52 29.24 -2.21 24.18
CA PRO A 52 27.99 -2.27 23.43
C PRO A 52 26.90 -2.85 24.33
N ASP A 53 25.75 -2.17 24.44
CA ASP A 53 24.56 -2.67 25.15
C ASP A 53 23.74 -3.65 24.29
N ALA A 54 24.07 -3.76 22.99
CA ALA A 54 23.41 -4.63 22.02
C ALA A 54 24.42 -5.33 21.10
N LEU A 55 24.13 -6.57 20.75
CA LEU A 55 24.87 -7.38 19.77
C LEU A 55 23.95 -7.70 18.60
N ASP A 56 24.36 -7.31 17.38
CA ASP A 56 23.61 -7.58 16.16
C ASP A 56 24.44 -8.42 15.18
N CYS A 57 23.98 -9.65 14.98
CA CYS A 57 24.61 -10.67 14.15
C CYS A 57 23.59 -11.26 13.15
N ALA A 58 22.59 -10.48 12.75
CA ALA A 58 21.58 -10.92 11.79
C ALA A 58 22.15 -11.16 10.38
N GLU A 59 21.51 -12.06 9.61
CA GLU A 59 21.76 -12.28 8.18
C GLU A 59 23.20 -12.73 7.83
N ARG A 60 23.87 -13.45 8.74
CA ARG A 60 25.28 -13.87 8.57
C ARG A 60 25.47 -15.33 8.21
N GLY A 61 24.39 -16.11 8.10
CA GLY A 61 24.44 -17.53 7.77
C GLY A 61 25.14 -18.40 8.84
N LYS A 62 25.21 -17.96 10.10
CA LYS A 62 25.84 -18.74 11.18
C LYS A 62 25.00 -19.95 11.57
N SER A 63 25.66 -21.08 11.82
CA SER A 63 25.02 -22.29 12.36
C SER A 63 25.37 -22.58 13.83
N SER A 64 26.39 -21.91 14.39
CA SER A 64 26.84 -22.05 15.79
C SER A 64 27.53 -20.77 16.28
N LEU A 65 27.62 -20.61 17.61
CA LEU A 65 28.38 -19.56 18.28
C LEU A 65 29.48 -20.21 19.14
N GLU A 66 30.69 -19.65 19.11
CA GLU A 66 31.80 -20.10 19.96
C GLU A 66 31.94 -19.22 21.21
N ALA A 67 32.53 -19.74 22.28
CA ALA A 67 32.75 -18.98 23.52
C ALA A 67 33.55 -17.67 23.31
N GLN A 68 34.33 -17.59 22.21
CA GLN A 68 35.08 -16.41 21.80
C GLN A 68 34.20 -15.31 21.19
N ASP A 69 33.03 -15.66 20.63
CA ASP A 69 32.04 -14.71 20.12
C ASP A 69 31.40 -13.89 21.27
N PHE A 70 31.50 -14.38 22.51
CA PHE A 70 30.94 -13.77 23.72
C PHE A 70 31.99 -13.14 24.66
N CYS A 71 33.22 -12.89 24.19
CA CYS A 71 34.22 -12.22 25.02
C CYS A 71 33.70 -10.83 25.46
N ASN A 72 33.33 -10.71 26.75
CA ASN A 72 32.90 -9.49 27.45
C ASN A 72 31.38 -9.14 27.40
N THR A 73 30.49 -10.14 27.33
CA THR A 73 29.04 -9.98 27.11
C THR A 73 28.14 -9.97 28.34
N SER A 74 28.68 -10.03 29.56
CA SER A 74 27.89 -10.03 30.81
C SER A 74 27.05 -8.75 31.06
N ALA A 75 27.10 -7.78 30.13
CA ALA A 75 26.34 -6.54 30.15
C ALA A 75 25.40 -6.34 28.93
N LEU A 76 25.31 -7.29 27.99
CA LEU A 76 24.45 -7.12 26.81
C LEU A 76 22.96 -7.20 27.19
N ARG A 77 22.21 -6.16 26.82
CA ARG A 77 20.76 -6.11 27.00
C ARG A 77 20.00 -6.72 25.82
N THR A 78 20.54 -6.61 24.61
CA THR A 78 19.87 -7.06 23.39
C THR A 78 20.80 -7.92 22.55
N ILE A 79 20.30 -9.05 22.06
CA ILE A 79 20.99 -9.94 21.12
C ILE A 79 20.06 -10.20 19.94
N ASN A 80 20.49 -9.81 18.73
CA ASN A 80 19.80 -10.08 17.48
C ASN A 80 20.58 -11.12 16.66
N LEU A 81 19.94 -12.26 16.43
CA LEU A 81 20.43 -13.40 15.65
C LEU A 81 19.44 -13.79 14.53
N TYR A 82 18.59 -12.85 14.13
CA TYR A 82 17.66 -12.98 13.01
C TYR A 82 18.34 -13.52 11.74
N ASP A 83 17.64 -14.34 10.97
CA ASP A 83 18.07 -14.84 9.66
C ASP A 83 19.47 -15.47 9.68
N ASN A 84 19.55 -16.62 10.33
CA ASN A 84 20.76 -17.43 10.39
C ASN A 84 20.40 -18.92 10.20
N ALA A 85 21.36 -19.80 10.42
CA ALA A 85 21.23 -21.25 10.26
C ALA A 85 21.31 -22.00 11.61
N PHE A 86 20.96 -21.36 12.73
CA PHE A 86 21.01 -22.00 14.04
C PHE A 86 20.00 -23.13 14.14
N ALA A 87 20.48 -24.36 14.35
CA ALA A 87 19.66 -25.54 14.57
C ALA A 87 19.36 -25.81 16.06
N ALA A 88 20.15 -25.22 16.96
CA ALA A 88 19.98 -25.29 18.41
C ALA A 88 20.14 -23.90 19.04
N PHE A 89 19.55 -23.70 20.22
CA PHE A 89 19.68 -22.44 20.94
C PHE A 89 21.15 -22.22 21.35
N PRO A 90 21.78 -21.09 20.98
CA PRO A 90 23.20 -20.92 21.23
C PRO A 90 23.49 -20.61 22.70
N ASP A 91 24.55 -21.21 23.24
CA ASP A 91 24.99 -20.98 24.62
C ASP A 91 25.42 -19.52 24.84
N GLY A 92 25.12 -18.96 26.02
CA GLY A 92 25.46 -17.58 26.39
C GLY A 92 24.48 -16.50 25.90
N VAL A 93 23.65 -16.80 24.90
CA VAL A 93 22.62 -15.88 24.37
C VAL A 93 21.54 -15.57 25.41
N GLY A 94 21.18 -16.56 26.21
CA GLY A 94 20.09 -16.41 27.18
C GLY A 94 20.37 -15.40 28.28
N SER A 95 21.56 -14.78 28.36
CA SER A 95 21.90 -13.76 29.36
C SER A 95 21.28 -12.38 29.11
N ALA A 96 20.83 -12.09 27.88
CA ALA A 96 20.26 -10.80 27.49
C ALA A 96 18.78 -10.64 27.87
N ALA A 97 18.30 -9.39 27.96
CA ALA A 97 16.87 -9.10 28.21
C ALA A 97 16.01 -9.25 26.94
N VAL A 98 16.57 -8.97 25.77
CA VAL A 98 15.90 -9.06 24.47
C VAL A 98 16.68 -10.01 23.58
N VAL A 99 16.04 -11.07 23.11
CA VAL A 99 16.65 -12.09 22.25
C VAL A 99 15.78 -12.29 21.01
N ASP A 100 16.34 -12.03 19.84
CA ASP A 100 15.73 -12.34 18.54
C ASP A 100 16.50 -13.49 17.89
N LEU A 101 15.82 -14.61 17.71
CA LEU A 101 16.28 -15.82 17.03
C LEU A 101 15.32 -16.21 15.90
N SER A 102 14.55 -15.25 15.40
CA SER A 102 13.59 -15.51 14.35
C SER A 102 14.27 -15.84 13.01
N LEU A 103 13.55 -16.56 12.15
CA LEU A 103 14.05 -17.02 10.84
C LEU A 103 15.34 -17.85 10.94
N ASN A 104 15.31 -18.89 11.78
CA ASN A 104 16.41 -19.84 11.96
C ASN A 104 15.93 -21.28 11.70
N GLN A 105 16.69 -22.29 12.14
CA GLN A 105 16.38 -23.71 11.94
C GLN A 105 16.13 -24.43 13.27
N LEU A 106 15.71 -23.72 14.33
CA LEU A 106 15.51 -24.30 15.66
C LEU A 106 14.36 -25.32 15.63
N GLU A 107 14.63 -26.56 16.01
CA GLU A 107 13.62 -27.64 16.07
C GLU A 107 12.99 -27.80 17.45
N CYS A 108 13.68 -27.32 18.49
CA CYS A 108 13.29 -27.43 19.89
C CYS A 108 13.44 -26.09 20.61
N LEU A 109 12.70 -25.92 21.70
CA LEU A 109 12.90 -24.78 22.60
C LEU A 109 14.29 -24.81 23.26
N PRO A 110 14.77 -23.65 23.74
CA PRO A 110 15.99 -23.58 24.54
C PRO A 110 15.83 -24.40 25.81
N ARG A 111 16.89 -25.09 26.26
CA ARG A 111 16.85 -25.78 27.56
C ARG A 111 16.70 -24.75 28.67
N ALA A 112 16.01 -25.10 29.75
CA ALA A 112 15.82 -24.22 30.92
C ALA A 112 17.14 -23.64 31.47
N GLU A 113 18.22 -24.43 31.42
CA GLU A 113 19.57 -24.02 31.87
C GLU A 113 20.23 -22.95 30.97
N GLN A 114 19.79 -22.84 29.71
CA GLN A 114 20.29 -21.85 28.75
C GLN A 114 19.57 -20.51 28.85
N LEU A 115 18.52 -20.40 29.69
CA LEU A 115 17.62 -19.26 29.77
C LEU A 115 17.81 -18.46 31.07
N ASN A 116 18.03 -17.15 30.97
CA ASN A 116 18.08 -16.26 32.13
C ASN A 116 16.67 -15.75 32.48
N PRO A 117 16.28 -15.76 33.77
CA PRO A 117 15.05 -15.11 34.25
C PRO A 117 14.90 -13.62 33.90
N ALA A 118 15.99 -12.95 33.50
CA ALA A 118 15.98 -11.55 33.08
C ALA A 118 15.44 -11.30 31.66
N ILE A 119 15.21 -12.34 30.83
CA ILE A 119 14.64 -12.17 29.49
C ILE A 119 13.24 -11.56 29.60
N GLU A 120 13.06 -10.42 28.93
CA GLU A 120 11.81 -9.65 28.79
C GLU A 120 11.16 -9.90 27.42
N THR A 121 11.96 -10.15 26.38
CA THR A 121 11.47 -10.38 25.02
C THR A 121 12.21 -11.53 24.37
N LEU A 122 11.45 -12.48 23.83
CA LEU A 122 11.97 -13.64 23.12
C LEU A 122 11.21 -13.84 21.82
N ASP A 123 11.92 -13.70 20.70
CA ASP A 123 11.40 -13.99 19.36
C ASP A 123 12.00 -15.28 18.81
N LEU A 124 11.15 -16.28 18.62
CA LEU A 124 11.46 -17.59 18.06
C LEU A 124 10.63 -17.83 16.78
N SER A 125 10.11 -16.78 16.16
CA SER A 125 9.25 -16.90 14.99
C SER A 125 9.99 -17.49 13.79
N ARG A 126 9.28 -18.12 12.85
CA ARG A 126 9.84 -18.67 11.60
C ARG A 126 11.00 -19.66 11.84
N ASN A 127 10.86 -20.53 12.83
CA ASN A 127 11.74 -21.68 13.08
C ASN A 127 10.99 -22.98 12.74
N LYS A 128 11.42 -24.12 13.31
CA LYS A 128 10.79 -25.45 13.16
C LYS A 128 10.33 -26.02 14.51
N ILE A 129 10.04 -25.15 15.48
CA ILE A 129 9.67 -25.58 16.82
C ILE A 129 8.32 -26.31 16.76
N SER A 130 8.27 -27.49 17.38
CA SER A 130 7.07 -28.36 17.35
C SER A 130 6.25 -28.32 18.64
N ASN A 131 6.83 -27.81 19.73
CA ASN A 131 6.15 -27.73 21.02
C ASN A 131 6.61 -26.50 21.80
N VAL A 132 5.66 -25.85 22.48
CA VAL A 132 5.96 -24.86 23.52
C VAL A 132 5.65 -25.53 24.85
N SER A 133 6.68 -25.97 25.54
CA SER A 133 6.60 -26.76 26.78
C SER A 133 7.23 -26.00 27.97
N THR A 134 7.34 -26.67 29.11
CA THR A 134 7.70 -26.09 30.41
C THR A 134 9.09 -25.45 30.49
N GLU A 135 9.93 -25.57 29.47
CA GLU A 135 11.31 -25.06 29.46
C GLU A 135 11.39 -23.54 29.55
N LEU A 136 10.33 -22.80 29.18
CA LEU A 136 10.29 -21.34 29.35
C LEU A 136 9.82 -20.89 30.76
N GLN A 137 9.48 -21.82 31.66
CA GLN A 137 9.15 -21.52 33.07
C GLN A 137 10.15 -20.62 33.81
N PRO A 138 11.48 -20.68 33.56
CA PRO A 138 12.42 -19.81 34.28
C PRO A 138 12.27 -18.31 33.95
N LEU A 139 11.55 -17.94 32.88
CA LEU A 139 11.56 -16.58 32.32
C LEU A 139 10.64 -15.60 33.07
N ALA A 140 11.07 -15.22 34.27
CA ALA A 140 10.28 -14.42 35.21
C ALA A 140 9.84 -13.03 34.79
N ARG A 141 10.49 -12.48 33.78
CA ARG A 141 10.21 -11.13 33.30
C ARG A 141 9.69 -11.11 31.87
N LEU A 142 9.40 -12.27 31.29
CA LEU A 142 9.00 -12.34 29.89
C LEU A 142 7.69 -11.61 29.67
N GLN A 143 7.74 -10.51 28.92
CA GLN A 143 6.59 -9.69 28.56
C GLN A 143 6.11 -9.97 27.15
N LEU A 144 7.01 -10.30 26.23
CA LEU A 144 6.70 -10.56 24.83
C LEU A 144 7.32 -11.87 24.37
N LEU A 145 6.47 -12.80 23.93
CA LEU A 145 6.86 -14.06 23.33
C LEU A 145 6.29 -14.14 21.92
N ARG A 146 7.16 -14.37 20.93
CA ARG A 146 6.74 -14.66 19.56
C ARG A 146 7.22 -16.03 19.12
N VAL A 147 6.28 -16.85 18.70
CA VAL A 147 6.50 -18.22 18.20
C VAL A 147 5.75 -18.45 16.88
N SER A 148 5.43 -17.37 16.17
CA SER A 148 4.67 -17.43 14.92
C SER A 148 5.42 -18.16 13.81
N ARG A 149 4.71 -18.78 12.86
CA ARG A 149 5.29 -19.41 11.66
C ARG A 149 6.28 -20.55 11.95
N ASN A 150 6.12 -21.29 13.06
CA ASN A 150 6.90 -22.49 13.35
C ASN A 150 6.30 -23.77 12.71
N ARG A 151 5.06 -23.70 12.22
CA ARG A 151 4.34 -24.71 11.41
C ARG A 151 4.10 -26.08 12.06
N HIS A 152 4.64 -26.35 13.24
CA HIS A 152 4.52 -27.65 13.89
C HIS A 152 3.98 -27.58 15.32
N ILE A 153 3.79 -26.37 15.88
CA ILE A 153 3.23 -26.18 17.22
C ILE A 153 1.75 -26.56 17.18
N LYS A 154 1.40 -27.67 17.82
CA LYS A 154 0.01 -28.19 17.91
C LYS A 154 -0.69 -27.84 19.22
N HIS A 155 0.08 -27.66 20.27
CA HIS A 155 -0.41 -27.34 21.60
C HIS A 155 0.45 -26.23 22.18
N LEU A 156 -0.19 -25.30 22.88
CA LEU A 156 0.49 -24.39 23.79
C LEU A 156 0.41 -25.05 25.18
N HIS A 157 1.35 -25.95 25.49
CA HIS A 157 1.43 -26.50 26.84
C HIS A 157 1.88 -25.39 27.79
N PHE A 158 1.11 -25.18 28.85
CA PHE A 158 1.24 -23.99 29.67
C PHE A 158 2.62 -23.88 30.30
N LEU A 159 3.16 -22.67 30.21
CA LEU A 159 4.24 -22.19 31.04
C LEU A 159 3.63 -21.88 32.41
N PRO A 160 3.78 -22.70 33.47
CA PRO A 160 3.37 -22.28 34.79
C PRO A 160 4.39 -21.27 35.30
N ASN A 161 4.03 -20.00 35.07
CA ASN A 161 4.67 -18.78 35.58
C ASN A 161 6.09 -18.48 35.07
N PRO A 162 6.51 -17.19 35.06
CA PRO A 162 5.92 -16.03 35.77
C PRO A 162 5.04 -15.03 34.97
N CYS A 163 3.93 -14.62 35.61
CA CYS A 163 2.87 -13.65 35.26
C CYS A 163 3.36 -12.24 34.89
N ALA A 164 4.25 -12.08 33.92
CA ALA A 164 4.56 -10.78 33.32
C ALA A 164 4.20 -10.71 31.83
N LEU A 165 3.74 -11.82 31.24
CA LEU A 165 3.50 -11.89 29.80
C LEU A 165 2.32 -11.01 29.41
N LYS A 166 2.61 -10.02 28.56
CA LYS A 166 1.65 -9.05 28.02
C LYS A 166 1.26 -9.34 26.59
N HIS A 167 2.18 -9.91 25.81
CA HIS A 167 1.99 -10.13 24.38
C HIS A 167 2.45 -11.54 23.99
N LEU A 168 1.50 -12.32 23.46
CA LEU A 168 1.76 -13.64 22.91
C LEU A 168 1.36 -13.67 21.43
N HIS A 169 2.32 -13.91 20.55
CA HIS A 169 2.08 -14.10 19.12
C HIS A 169 2.43 -15.52 18.71
N ALA A 170 1.41 -16.31 18.37
CA ALA A 170 1.54 -17.70 17.95
C ALA A 170 0.85 -17.96 16.59
N ALA A 171 0.71 -16.92 15.76
CA ALA A 171 0.12 -17.01 14.44
C ALA A 171 0.82 -18.00 13.49
N PHE A 172 0.09 -18.59 12.54
CA PHE A 172 0.63 -19.49 11.51
C PHE A 172 1.33 -20.72 12.14
N ASN A 173 0.58 -21.49 12.92
CA ASN A 173 1.01 -22.76 13.50
C ASN A 173 -0.07 -23.84 13.26
N GLU A 174 -0.02 -24.95 13.98
CA GLU A 174 -1.01 -26.04 13.88
C GLU A 174 -1.83 -26.20 15.15
N ILE A 175 -2.05 -25.11 15.89
CA ILE A 175 -2.73 -25.16 17.20
C ILE A 175 -4.19 -25.57 17.00
N GLU A 176 -4.61 -26.70 17.58
CA GLU A 176 -5.96 -27.26 17.45
C GLU A 176 -6.87 -26.91 18.63
N ASN A 177 -6.33 -26.97 19.85
CA ASN A 177 -7.06 -26.70 21.09
C ASN A 177 -6.29 -25.75 22.00
N LEU A 178 -7.04 -25.03 22.82
CA LEU A 178 -6.55 -24.27 23.98
C LEU A 178 -6.95 -25.01 25.27
N ASP A 179 -6.53 -26.26 25.44
CA ASP A 179 -6.92 -27.08 26.59
C ASP A 179 -6.00 -26.82 27.80
N GLY A 180 -6.45 -26.10 28.84
CA GLY A 180 -5.78 -25.95 30.15
C GLY A 180 -5.28 -24.52 30.51
N PRO A 181 -4.52 -24.33 31.62
CA PRO A 181 -4.36 -23.03 32.25
C PRO A 181 -3.29 -22.14 31.58
N LEU A 182 -3.69 -21.44 30.50
CA LEU A 182 -3.23 -20.05 30.33
C LEU A 182 -3.73 -19.18 31.49
N GLY A 183 -4.57 -19.79 32.33
CA GLY A 183 -5.27 -19.29 33.48
C GLY A 183 -4.50 -18.66 34.63
N LEU A 184 -3.21 -18.40 34.45
CA LEU A 184 -2.42 -17.59 35.36
C LEU A 184 -1.85 -16.33 34.70
N CYS A 185 -1.91 -16.17 33.37
CA CYS A 185 -1.41 -14.98 32.67
C CYS A 185 -2.44 -13.83 32.70
N PHE A 186 -2.73 -13.32 33.90
CA PHE A 186 -3.73 -12.27 34.12
C PHE A 186 -3.38 -10.92 33.47
N GLU A 187 -2.10 -10.67 33.19
CA GLU A 187 -1.61 -9.41 32.59
C GLU A 187 -1.59 -9.42 31.05
N LEU A 188 -2.09 -10.47 30.39
CA LEU A 188 -2.02 -10.58 28.95
C LEU A 188 -2.89 -9.51 28.28
N GLU A 189 -2.25 -8.61 27.51
CA GLU A 189 -2.90 -7.51 26.78
C GLU A 189 -3.15 -7.86 25.30
N THR A 190 -2.33 -8.73 24.71
CA THR A 190 -2.44 -9.14 23.30
C THR A 190 -2.24 -10.65 23.13
N LEU A 191 -3.19 -11.27 22.45
CA LEU A 191 -3.15 -12.67 22.07
C LEU A 191 -3.45 -12.81 20.58
N ASP A 192 -2.46 -13.29 19.82
CA ASP A 192 -2.59 -13.57 18.40
C ASP A 192 -2.43 -15.07 18.14
N LEU A 193 -3.54 -15.70 17.80
CA LEU A 193 -3.67 -17.11 17.44
C LEU A 193 -4.14 -17.25 15.97
N SER A 194 -3.96 -16.23 15.15
CA SER A 194 -4.41 -16.25 13.76
C SER A 194 -3.74 -17.35 12.93
N LEU A 195 -4.38 -17.81 11.85
CA LEU A 195 -3.82 -18.80 10.92
C LEU A 195 -3.39 -20.10 11.64
N ASN A 196 -4.25 -20.62 12.52
CA ASN A 196 -4.07 -21.90 13.22
C ASN A 196 -5.16 -22.90 12.81
N ARG A 197 -5.32 -23.99 13.56
CA ARG A 197 -6.34 -25.03 13.32
C ARG A 197 -7.37 -25.10 14.44
N VAL A 198 -7.61 -23.99 15.14
CA VAL A 198 -8.52 -23.98 16.29
C VAL A 198 -9.94 -24.26 15.81
N THR A 199 -10.54 -25.35 16.31
CA THR A 199 -11.89 -25.78 15.90
C THR A 199 -12.97 -25.46 16.94
N SER A 200 -12.59 -25.39 18.21
CA SER A 200 -13.53 -25.14 19.32
C SER A 200 -12.88 -24.29 20.40
N LEU A 201 -13.70 -23.43 21.01
CA LEU A 201 -13.32 -22.62 22.17
C LEU A 201 -14.34 -22.90 23.29
N PRO A 202 -13.99 -23.73 24.29
CA PRO A 202 -14.79 -23.89 25.51
C PRO A 202 -15.10 -22.54 26.17
N GLU A 203 -16.23 -22.42 26.88
CA GLU A 203 -16.67 -21.16 27.48
C GLU A 203 -15.66 -20.59 28.49
N ASP A 204 -14.87 -21.45 29.14
CA ASP A 204 -13.87 -21.08 30.13
C ASP A 204 -12.49 -20.75 29.55
N THR A 205 -12.30 -20.87 28.22
CA THR A 205 -10.99 -20.69 27.55
C THR A 205 -10.30 -19.39 27.94
N PHE A 206 -11.05 -18.30 28.05
CA PHE A 206 -10.51 -16.96 28.27
C PHE A 206 -10.70 -16.44 29.71
N SER A 207 -11.16 -17.29 30.65
CA SER A 207 -11.61 -16.90 32.00
C SER A 207 -10.64 -16.01 32.79
N ASN A 208 -9.34 -16.07 32.48
CA ASN A 208 -8.28 -15.38 33.22
C ASN A 208 -7.64 -14.22 32.46
N PHE A 209 -8.07 -13.92 31.24
CA PHE A 209 -7.50 -12.84 30.42
C PHE A 209 -8.27 -11.52 30.57
N THR A 210 -8.41 -11.07 31.81
CA THR A 210 -9.25 -9.89 32.12
C THR A 210 -8.67 -8.58 31.58
N GLU A 211 -7.35 -8.51 31.36
CA GLU A 211 -6.64 -7.33 30.83
C GLU A 211 -6.49 -7.34 29.29
N LEU A 212 -7.06 -8.34 28.60
CA LEU A 212 -6.86 -8.51 27.16
C LEU A 212 -7.50 -7.34 26.39
N ARG A 213 -6.71 -6.71 25.52
CA ARG A 213 -7.11 -5.59 24.67
C ARG A 213 -7.21 -5.96 23.20
N VAL A 214 -6.39 -6.93 22.77
CA VAL A 214 -6.35 -7.37 21.37
C VAL A 214 -6.39 -8.90 21.34
N LEU A 215 -7.40 -9.43 20.65
CA LEU A 215 -7.55 -10.85 20.39
C LEU A 215 -7.69 -11.08 18.88
N ASP A 216 -6.78 -11.88 18.32
CA ASP A 216 -6.84 -12.31 16.93
C ASP A 216 -7.01 -13.83 16.85
N LEU A 217 -8.16 -14.26 16.33
CA LEU A 217 -8.50 -15.65 16.05
C LEU A 217 -8.73 -15.88 14.55
N SER A 218 -8.37 -14.91 13.70
CA SER A 218 -8.65 -14.98 12.27
C SER A 218 -8.02 -16.19 11.59
N TRP A 219 -8.62 -16.65 10.50
CA TRP A 219 -8.15 -17.80 9.73
C TRP A 219 -7.97 -19.07 10.59
N ASN A 220 -8.90 -19.29 11.52
CA ASN A 220 -9.10 -20.56 12.22
C ASN A 220 -10.38 -21.26 11.70
N ARG A 221 -10.84 -22.32 12.36
CA ARG A 221 -12.04 -23.07 11.97
C ARG A 221 -13.06 -23.14 13.11
N VAL A 222 -13.19 -22.04 13.86
CA VAL A 222 -14.15 -21.90 14.95
C VAL A 222 -15.54 -21.65 14.35
N MET A 223 -16.27 -22.74 14.08
CA MET A 223 -17.59 -22.65 13.44
C MET A 223 -18.67 -22.07 14.37
N VAL A 224 -18.54 -22.27 15.68
CA VAL A 224 -19.52 -21.88 16.70
C VAL A 224 -18.81 -21.36 17.95
N PHE A 225 -19.32 -20.28 18.52
CA PHE A 225 -18.92 -19.75 19.82
C PHE A 225 -20.03 -20.02 20.85
N GLY A 226 -19.65 -20.41 22.08
CA GLY A 226 -20.56 -20.46 23.22
C GLY A 226 -20.95 -19.04 23.69
N LEU A 227 -22.11 -18.91 24.33
CA LEU A 227 -22.66 -17.61 24.77
C LEU A 227 -21.70 -16.87 25.71
N GLN A 228 -20.95 -17.61 26.53
CA GLN A 228 -20.08 -17.04 27.55
C GLN A 228 -18.62 -16.91 27.12
N THR A 229 -18.29 -17.21 25.86
CA THR A 229 -16.88 -17.30 25.41
C THR A 229 -16.10 -16.01 25.70
N PHE A 230 -16.68 -14.84 25.47
CA PHE A 230 -15.99 -13.55 25.65
C PHE A 230 -16.45 -12.75 26.89
N VAL A 231 -17.24 -13.35 27.78
CA VAL A 231 -17.92 -12.63 28.88
C VAL A 231 -16.96 -11.85 29.80
N VAL A 232 -15.75 -12.38 30.00
CA VAL A 232 -14.73 -11.81 30.89
C VAL A 232 -13.84 -10.75 30.22
N LEU A 233 -13.86 -10.63 28.89
CA LEU A 233 -12.94 -9.79 28.11
C LEU A 233 -13.39 -8.31 28.08
N THR A 234 -13.67 -7.74 29.25
CA THR A 234 -14.28 -6.40 29.37
C THR A 234 -13.38 -5.25 28.92
N GLN A 235 -12.06 -5.46 28.84
CA GLN A 235 -11.07 -4.48 28.36
C GLN A 235 -10.77 -4.60 26.85
N LEU A 236 -11.42 -5.51 26.14
CA LEU A 236 -11.11 -5.79 24.74
C LEU A 236 -11.45 -4.59 23.86
N GLN A 237 -10.45 -4.14 23.10
CA GLN A 237 -10.55 -3.02 22.16
C GLN A 237 -10.59 -3.48 20.71
N ARG A 238 -9.94 -4.61 20.39
CA ARG A 238 -9.87 -5.15 19.03
C ARG A 238 -10.10 -6.66 19.05
N LEU A 239 -11.07 -7.08 18.26
CA LEU A 239 -11.40 -8.48 18.07
C LEU A 239 -11.40 -8.81 16.58
N ASN A 240 -10.58 -9.78 16.19
CA ASN A 240 -10.52 -10.27 14.81
C ASN A 240 -10.97 -11.73 14.74
N LEU A 241 -12.09 -11.94 14.06
CA LEU A 241 -12.72 -13.24 13.78
C LEU A 241 -12.85 -13.47 12.27
N GLU A 242 -11.99 -12.84 11.46
CA GLU A 242 -12.00 -13.02 10.01
C GLU A 242 -11.82 -14.49 9.63
N SER A 243 -12.62 -15.00 8.70
CA SER A 243 -12.47 -16.35 8.14
C SER A 243 -12.37 -17.47 9.18
N THR A 244 -13.20 -17.39 10.23
CA THR A 244 -13.37 -18.47 11.23
C THR A 244 -14.40 -19.52 10.84
N GLY A 245 -15.22 -19.26 9.80
CA GLY A 245 -16.26 -20.17 9.32
C GLY A 245 -17.61 -19.98 10.02
N LEU A 246 -17.86 -18.81 10.61
CA LEU A 246 -19.10 -18.52 11.31
C LEU A 246 -20.30 -18.51 10.36
N GLN A 247 -21.34 -19.27 10.69
CA GLN A 247 -22.63 -19.24 9.99
C GLN A 247 -23.64 -18.33 10.67
N SER A 248 -23.55 -18.22 11.99
CA SER A 248 -24.37 -17.33 12.81
C SER A 248 -23.58 -16.87 14.02
N VAL A 249 -24.06 -15.79 14.66
CA VAL A 249 -23.51 -15.25 15.90
C VAL A 249 -24.61 -15.26 16.95
N PRO A 250 -24.37 -15.76 18.17
CA PRO A 250 -25.33 -15.63 19.27
C PRO A 250 -25.57 -14.17 19.67
N GLU A 251 -26.81 -13.81 20.03
CA GLU A 251 -27.23 -12.44 20.33
C GLU A 251 -26.40 -11.75 21.42
N GLU A 252 -25.96 -12.49 22.44
CA GLU A 252 -25.22 -11.92 23.58
C GLU A 252 -23.70 -12.11 23.47
N LEU A 253 -23.17 -12.62 22.36
CA LEU A 253 -21.75 -12.98 22.25
C LEU A 253 -20.81 -11.81 22.56
N PHE A 254 -21.20 -10.58 22.20
CA PHE A 254 -20.41 -9.37 22.38
C PHE A 254 -20.91 -8.45 23.49
N ALA A 255 -21.94 -8.85 24.25
CA ALA A 255 -22.66 -7.97 25.19
C ALA A 255 -21.72 -7.29 26.21
N ASN A 256 -20.66 -7.97 26.65
CA ASN A 256 -19.75 -7.44 27.68
C ASN A 256 -18.56 -6.63 27.12
N LEU A 257 -18.38 -6.56 25.80
CA LEU A 257 -17.21 -5.95 25.16
C LEU A 257 -17.35 -4.41 25.03
N THR A 258 -17.68 -3.73 26.12
CA THR A 258 -18.02 -2.29 26.13
C THR A 258 -16.88 -1.35 25.71
N GLN A 259 -15.64 -1.85 25.69
CA GLN A 259 -14.45 -1.10 25.23
C GLN A 259 -14.09 -1.35 23.77
N LEU A 260 -14.87 -2.18 23.05
CA LEU A 260 -14.50 -2.61 21.70
C LEU A 260 -14.57 -1.43 20.71
N GLU A 261 -13.45 -1.18 20.04
CA GLU A 261 -13.31 -0.14 19.02
C GLU A 261 -13.32 -0.71 17.60
N ARG A 262 -12.80 -1.93 17.42
CA ARG A 262 -12.65 -2.57 16.11
C ARG A 262 -13.09 -4.02 16.18
N LEU A 263 -14.04 -4.36 15.32
CA LEU A 263 -14.53 -5.73 15.16
C LEU A 263 -14.41 -6.14 13.69
N ASN A 264 -13.70 -7.23 13.45
CA ASN A 264 -13.59 -7.84 12.12
C ASN A 264 -14.30 -9.20 12.11
N LEU A 265 -15.35 -9.29 11.31
CA LEU A 265 -16.15 -10.49 11.05
C LEU A 265 -16.10 -10.90 9.57
N ALA A 266 -15.12 -10.38 8.82
CA ALA A 266 -15.01 -10.60 7.39
C ALA A 266 -14.78 -12.08 7.03
N GLY A 267 -15.12 -12.47 5.81
CA GLY A 267 -14.76 -13.79 5.28
C GLY A 267 -15.44 -14.96 5.99
N ASN A 268 -16.55 -14.72 6.68
CA ASN A 268 -17.40 -15.73 7.30
C ASN A 268 -18.59 -16.07 6.38
N TRP A 269 -19.53 -16.88 6.87
CA TRP A 269 -20.72 -17.30 6.12
C TRP A 269 -22.00 -16.71 6.71
N LEU A 270 -21.92 -15.49 7.25
CA LEU A 270 -23.07 -14.82 7.87
C LEU A 270 -24.08 -14.37 6.81
N GLU A 271 -25.35 -14.71 7.03
CA GLU A 271 -26.47 -14.31 6.18
C GLU A 271 -27.31 -13.19 6.82
N SER A 272 -27.32 -13.13 8.15
CA SER A 272 -28.02 -12.11 8.95
C SER A 272 -27.31 -11.89 10.29
N LEU A 273 -27.71 -10.84 11.00
CA LEU A 273 -27.24 -10.53 12.36
C LEU A 273 -28.44 -10.49 13.30
N PRO A 274 -28.34 -11.06 14.52
CA PRO A 274 -29.38 -10.91 15.54
C PRO A 274 -29.61 -9.44 15.90
N ASN A 275 -30.85 -9.13 16.28
CA ASN A 275 -31.20 -7.81 16.79
C ASN A 275 -30.47 -7.54 18.09
N GLY A 276 -29.95 -6.33 18.28
CA GLY A 276 -29.29 -5.95 19.53
C GLY A 276 -27.91 -6.58 19.77
N LEU A 277 -27.36 -7.36 18.82
CA LEU A 277 -26.03 -7.99 18.91
C LEU A 277 -24.92 -7.00 19.32
N PHE A 278 -25.02 -5.74 18.89
CA PHE A 278 -24.05 -4.70 19.16
C PHE A 278 -24.55 -3.61 20.12
N SER A 279 -25.67 -3.83 20.81
CA SER A 279 -26.36 -2.80 21.61
C SER A 279 -25.49 -2.17 22.71
N THR A 280 -24.48 -2.88 23.20
CA THR A 280 -23.56 -2.41 24.24
C THR A 280 -22.26 -1.80 23.68
N LEU A 281 -21.98 -1.96 22.38
CA LEU A 281 -20.72 -1.58 21.73
C LEU A 281 -20.66 -0.10 21.36
N THR A 282 -20.91 0.76 22.33
CA THR A 282 -21.01 2.22 22.15
C THR A 282 -19.70 2.90 21.71
N LYS A 283 -18.56 2.21 21.83
CA LYS A 283 -17.23 2.70 21.40
C LYS A 283 -16.78 2.16 20.04
N LEU A 284 -17.60 1.36 19.36
CA LEU A 284 -17.20 0.72 18.11
C LEU A 284 -17.03 1.77 17.01
N VAL A 285 -15.80 1.86 16.48
CA VAL A 285 -15.40 2.82 15.44
C VAL A 285 -15.36 2.14 14.07
N ARG A 286 -14.92 0.88 14.02
CA ARG A 286 -14.79 0.11 12.77
C ARG A 286 -15.45 -1.25 12.88
N LEU A 287 -16.32 -1.54 11.92
CA LEU A 287 -16.97 -2.83 11.74
C LEU A 287 -16.72 -3.32 10.33
N ASP A 288 -16.12 -4.51 10.23
CA ASP A 288 -15.89 -5.19 8.96
C ASP A 288 -16.76 -6.44 8.86
N LEU A 289 -17.70 -6.41 7.93
CA LEU A 289 -18.64 -7.48 7.57
C LEU A 289 -18.42 -7.94 6.12
N SER A 290 -17.29 -7.58 5.51
CA SER A 290 -17.01 -7.91 4.12
C SER A 290 -16.89 -9.42 3.89
N ARG A 291 -17.02 -9.90 2.64
CA ARG A 291 -16.83 -11.33 2.29
C ARG A 291 -17.76 -12.26 3.08
N ASN A 292 -19.01 -11.87 3.28
CA ASN A 292 -20.05 -12.68 3.93
C ASN A 292 -21.14 -13.04 2.89
N ARG A 293 -22.35 -13.39 3.33
CA ARG A 293 -23.47 -13.81 2.47
C ARG A 293 -24.72 -12.97 2.69
N PHE A 294 -24.58 -11.72 3.14
CA PHE A 294 -25.71 -10.83 3.36
C PHE A 294 -26.44 -10.54 2.04
N GLU A 295 -27.70 -10.97 1.92
CA GLU A 295 -28.57 -10.67 0.77
C GLU A 295 -29.32 -9.33 0.95
N THR A 296 -29.56 -8.94 2.21
CA THR A 296 -30.20 -7.70 2.60
C THR A 296 -29.29 -6.91 3.54
N PHE A 297 -29.43 -5.58 3.51
CA PHE A 297 -28.68 -4.71 4.41
C PHE A 297 -29.11 -4.99 5.87
N PRO A 298 -28.18 -5.23 6.80
CA PRO A 298 -28.50 -5.72 8.15
C PRO A 298 -28.96 -4.60 9.10
N SER A 299 -29.95 -3.79 8.71
CA SER A 299 -30.40 -2.59 9.43
C SER A 299 -30.61 -2.83 10.93
N ASP A 300 -31.39 -3.85 11.30
CA ASP A 300 -31.76 -4.10 12.69
C ASP A 300 -30.56 -4.54 13.57
N GLY A 301 -29.55 -5.17 12.96
CA GLY A 301 -28.35 -5.62 13.66
C GLY A 301 -27.38 -4.47 13.98
N ILE A 302 -27.22 -3.50 13.06
CA ILE A 302 -26.20 -2.45 13.18
C ILE A 302 -26.73 -1.06 13.55
N ARG A 303 -28.06 -0.84 13.58
CA ARG A 303 -28.66 0.50 13.80
C ARG A 303 -28.19 1.20 15.09
N CYS A 304 -27.82 0.44 16.12
CA CYS A 304 -27.38 0.95 17.43
C CYS A 304 -25.93 1.51 17.45
N LEU A 305 -25.15 1.37 16.37
CA LEU A 305 -23.73 1.74 16.33
C LEU A 305 -23.51 3.23 15.98
N GLU A 306 -23.95 4.15 16.83
CA GLU A 306 -23.89 5.61 16.58
C GLU A 306 -22.45 6.19 16.47
N SER A 307 -21.48 5.53 17.11
CA SER A 307 -20.06 5.92 17.10
C SER A 307 -19.29 5.43 15.88
N LEU A 308 -19.93 4.65 15.00
CA LEU A 308 -19.25 4.00 13.89
C LEU A 308 -18.74 5.03 12.87
N GLU A 309 -17.47 4.92 12.51
CA GLU A 309 -16.81 5.77 11.52
C GLU A 309 -16.54 5.03 10.21
N VAL A 310 -16.33 3.71 10.28
CA VAL A 310 -15.99 2.85 9.13
C VAL A 310 -16.87 1.61 9.14
N LEU A 311 -17.62 1.41 8.06
CA LEU A 311 -18.41 0.21 7.81
C LEU A 311 -17.99 -0.42 6.49
N ASP A 312 -17.58 -1.68 6.55
CA ASP A 312 -17.29 -2.49 5.37
C ASP A 312 -18.32 -3.61 5.20
N LEU A 313 -19.03 -3.57 4.07
CA LEU A 313 -20.01 -4.58 3.63
C LEU A 313 -19.66 -5.08 2.22
N SER A 314 -18.43 -4.86 1.76
CA SER A 314 -18.00 -5.28 0.43
C SER A 314 -17.98 -6.80 0.26
N ASP A 315 -18.04 -7.29 -0.98
CA ASP A 315 -17.99 -8.73 -1.29
C ASP A 315 -19.09 -9.51 -0.56
N ASN A 316 -20.34 -9.05 -0.72
CA ASN A 316 -21.55 -9.67 -0.17
C ASN A 316 -22.56 -9.90 -1.31
N ARG A 317 -23.82 -10.20 -0.97
CA ARG A 317 -24.89 -10.46 -1.95
C ARG A 317 -26.00 -9.42 -1.89
N LEU A 318 -25.70 -8.21 -1.39
CA LEU A 318 -26.69 -7.18 -1.15
C LEU A 318 -27.36 -6.80 -2.47
N ALA A 319 -28.67 -7.03 -2.58
CA ALA A 319 -29.42 -6.66 -3.79
C ALA A 319 -30.06 -5.27 -3.69
N VAL A 320 -30.47 -4.88 -2.49
CA VAL A 320 -31.16 -3.63 -2.19
C VAL A 320 -30.66 -3.07 -0.86
N ILE A 321 -30.44 -1.76 -0.82
CA ILE A 321 -30.23 -1.02 0.43
C ILE A 321 -31.51 -0.22 0.71
N PRO A 322 -32.18 -0.44 1.87
CA PRO A 322 -33.39 0.29 2.24
C PRO A 322 -33.19 1.81 2.26
N ALA A 323 -34.28 2.56 2.06
CA ALA A 323 -34.30 3.99 2.33
C ALA A 323 -33.95 4.24 3.80
N GLU A 324 -33.18 5.30 4.06
CA GLU A 324 -32.76 5.70 5.42
C GLU A 324 -31.96 4.63 6.19
N ALA A 325 -31.39 3.64 5.50
CA ALA A 325 -30.61 2.56 6.11
C ALA A 325 -29.46 3.08 6.99
N PHE A 326 -28.96 4.28 6.68
CA PHE A 326 -27.84 4.90 7.40
C PHE A 326 -28.21 6.08 8.31
N ILE A 327 -29.50 6.33 8.55
CA ILE A 327 -29.96 7.56 9.22
C ILE A 327 -29.41 7.74 10.64
N THR A 328 -29.04 6.66 11.33
CA THR A 328 -28.47 6.70 12.68
C THR A 328 -26.95 6.93 12.71
N PHE A 329 -26.23 6.72 11.58
CA PHE A 329 -24.77 6.78 11.55
C PHE A 329 -24.22 8.18 11.26
N SER A 330 -24.46 9.11 12.18
CA SER A 330 -24.01 10.51 12.05
C SER A 330 -22.48 10.69 12.01
N ASN A 331 -21.72 9.70 12.47
CA ASN A 331 -20.25 9.72 12.49
C ASN A 331 -19.59 8.97 11.31
N LEU A 332 -20.37 8.26 10.48
CA LEU A 332 -19.82 7.44 9.42
C LEU A 332 -19.07 8.30 8.41
N SER A 333 -17.82 7.94 8.17
CA SER A 333 -16.89 8.65 7.29
C SER A 333 -16.49 7.80 6.08
N VAL A 334 -16.52 6.48 6.21
CA VAL A 334 -16.15 5.51 5.19
C VAL A 334 -17.20 4.41 5.10
N VAL A 335 -17.73 4.19 3.89
CA VAL A 335 -18.66 3.11 3.58
C VAL A 335 -18.16 2.32 2.38
N HIS A 336 -17.93 1.02 2.59
CA HIS A 336 -17.58 0.10 1.52
C HIS A 336 -18.77 -0.81 1.18
N LEU A 337 -19.25 -0.71 -0.05
CA LEU A 337 -20.36 -1.50 -0.61
C LEU A 337 -19.98 -2.16 -1.95
N SER A 338 -18.68 -2.22 -2.26
CA SER A 338 -18.20 -2.80 -3.52
C SER A 338 -18.45 -4.31 -3.60
N GLU A 339 -18.45 -4.88 -4.80
CA GLU A 339 -18.63 -6.32 -5.04
C GLU A 339 -19.91 -6.86 -4.37
N ASN A 340 -21.05 -6.28 -4.74
CA ASN A 340 -22.37 -6.68 -4.27
C ASN A 340 -23.33 -6.84 -5.47
N ASN A 341 -24.60 -7.11 -5.22
CA ASN A 341 -25.62 -7.27 -6.27
C ASN A 341 -26.58 -6.07 -6.33
N ILE A 342 -26.13 -4.88 -5.91
CA ILE A 342 -26.97 -3.69 -5.80
C ILE A 342 -27.31 -3.20 -7.20
N SER A 343 -28.60 -3.23 -7.54
CA SER A 343 -29.09 -2.81 -8.87
C SER A 343 -29.60 -1.37 -8.91
N THR A 344 -30.13 -0.88 -7.78
CA THR A 344 -30.73 0.45 -7.66
C THR A 344 -30.43 1.06 -6.28
N LEU A 345 -30.34 2.39 -6.22
CA LEU A 345 -30.18 3.18 -4.99
C LEU A 345 -31.17 4.35 -5.03
N CYS A 346 -31.96 4.54 -3.98
CA CYS A 346 -32.93 5.64 -3.88
C CYS A 346 -32.31 6.89 -3.24
N ALA A 347 -32.95 8.06 -3.41
CA ALA A 347 -32.40 9.35 -2.97
C ALA A 347 -32.09 9.39 -1.46
N GLU A 348 -32.86 8.66 -0.68
CA GLU A 348 -32.80 8.59 0.78
C GLU A 348 -31.89 7.47 1.30
N THR A 349 -31.32 6.62 0.43
CA THR A 349 -30.48 5.49 0.85
C THR A 349 -29.38 5.96 1.81
N PHE A 350 -28.64 7.01 1.44
CA PHE A 350 -27.53 7.56 2.23
C PHE A 350 -27.91 8.74 3.12
N ALA A 351 -29.20 8.91 3.43
CA ALA A 351 -29.64 9.95 4.36
C ALA A 351 -28.97 9.79 5.74
N GLY A 352 -28.62 10.91 6.38
CA GLY A 352 -27.94 10.95 7.68
C GLY A 352 -26.40 10.94 7.62
N LEU A 353 -25.81 10.56 6.48
CA LEU A 353 -24.36 10.44 6.29
C LEU A 353 -23.63 11.79 6.09
N THR A 354 -23.78 12.70 7.04
CA THR A 354 -23.27 14.08 6.94
C THR A 354 -21.73 14.20 6.97
N LYS A 355 -21.02 13.19 7.49
CA LYS A 355 -19.54 13.14 7.57
C LYS A 355 -18.87 12.21 6.55
N LEU A 356 -19.65 11.60 5.64
CA LEU A 356 -19.13 10.63 4.68
C LEU A 356 -18.11 11.28 3.74
N ASN A 357 -16.88 10.80 3.80
CA ASN A 357 -15.78 11.24 2.94
C ASN A 357 -15.51 10.25 1.81
N PHE A 358 -15.76 8.96 2.04
CA PHE A 358 -15.35 7.88 1.15
C PHE A 358 -16.49 6.86 0.96
N LEU A 359 -16.90 6.67 -0.28
CA LEU A 359 -17.95 5.72 -0.66
C LEU A 359 -17.46 4.84 -1.81
N THR A 360 -17.51 3.51 -1.65
CA THR A 360 -17.20 2.59 -2.75
C THR A 360 -18.41 1.79 -3.13
N LEU A 361 -18.77 1.81 -4.41
CA LEU A 361 -19.88 1.07 -5.00
C LEU A 361 -19.41 0.24 -6.21
N SER A 362 -18.11 0.00 -6.35
CA SER A 362 -17.56 -0.71 -7.50
C SER A 362 -18.05 -2.16 -7.56
N GLY A 363 -18.20 -2.78 -8.73
CA GLY A 363 -18.56 -4.20 -8.83
C GLY A 363 -20.00 -4.48 -8.39
N ASN A 364 -20.92 -3.58 -8.73
CA ASN A 364 -22.36 -3.78 -8.54
C ASN A 364 -23.06 -3.70 -9.91
N PRO A 365 -24.19 -4.37 -10.12
CA PRO A 365 -24.98 -4.20 -11.33
C PRO A 365 -25.84 -2.92 -11.29
N LEU A 366 -25.30 -1.79 -10.83
CA LEU A 366 -26.04 -0.53 -10.80
C LEU A 366 -26.35 -0.12 -12.24
N SER A 367 -27.64 0.02 -12.54
CA SER A 367 -28.13 0.45 -13.84
C SER A 367 -28.75 1.84 -13.84
N THR A 368 -29.10 2.37 -12.66
CA THR A 368 -29.66 3.71 -12.48
C THR A 368 -29.22 4.30 -11.13
N VAL A 369 -28.93 5.60 -11.11
CA VAL A 369 -28.70 6.37 -9.88
C VAL A 369 -29.86 7.35 -9.69
N THR A 370 -30.63 7.20 -8.60
CA THR A 370 -31.80 8.07 -8.37
C THR A 370 -31.37 9.54 -8.19
N PRO A 371 -32.11 10.49 -8.79
CA PRO A 371 -31.95 11.91 -8.58
C PRO A 371 -31.77 12.31 -7.12
N GLY A 372 -30.76 13.12 -6.83
CA GLY A 372 -30.51 13.60 -5.47
C GLY A 372 -29.94 12.58 -4.47
N LEU A 373 -29.48 11.39 -4.91
CA LEU A 373 -28.84 10.37 -4.05
C LEU A 373 -27.80 10.91 -3.06
N LEU A 374 -27.00 11.87 -3.52
CA LEU A 374 -25.92 12.47 -2.71
C LEU A 374 -26.24 13.89 -2.25
N SER A 375 -27.47 14.37 -2.45
CA SER A 375 -27.88 15.74 -2.12
C SER A 375 -27.67 16.08 -0.63
N ASN A 376 -27.80 15.07 0.24
CA ASN A 376 -27.60 15.20 1.68
C ASN A 376 -26.13 15.03 2.11
N ILE A 377 -25.24 14.60 1.21
CA ILE A 377 -23.83 14.27 1.52
C ILE A 377 -22.91 15.39 1.04
N THR A 378 -22.81 16.46 1.83
CA THR A 378 -21.97 17.62 1.49
C THR A 378 -20.47 17.40 1.71
N SER A 379 -20.09 16.35 2.44
CA SER A 379 -18.71 16.04 2.80
C SER A 379 -18.01 15.10 1.83
N LEU A 380 -18.74 14.47 0.89
CA LEU A 380 -18.20 13.40 0.05
C LEU A 380 -17.02 13.88 -0.78
N ARG A 381 -15.88 13.21 -0.60
CA ARG A 381 -14.66 13.52 -1.34
C ARG A 381 -14.45 12.48 -2.43
N PHE A 382 -14.55 11.20 -2.08
CA PHE A 382 -14.16 10.09 -2.94
C PHE A 382 -15.33 9.16 -3.20
N MET A 383 -15.50 8.82 -4.48
CA MET A 383 -16.49 7.84 -4.92
C MET A 383 -15.89 6.92 -5.98
N THR A 384 -16.02 5.61 -5.77
CA THR A 384 -15.67 4.60 -6.80
C THR A 384 -16.93 3.96 -7.35
N LEU A 385 -16.99 3.85 -8.67
CA LEU A 385 -18.14 3.40 -9.45
C LEU A 385 -17.73 2.40 -10.56
N SER A 386 -16.51 1.86 -10.50
CA SER A 386 -15.99 0.88 -11.46
C SER A 386 -16.88 -0.38 -11.52
N LEU A 387 -16.88 -1.13 -12.62
CA LEU A 387 -17.59 -2.43 -12.74
C LEU A 387 -19.09 -2.33 -12.45
N ASN A 388 -19.69 -1.22 -12.89
CA ASN A 388 -21.14 -1.01 -12.92
C ASN A 388 -21.61 -0.78 -14.36
N VAL A 389 -22.91 -0.79 -14.60
CA VAL A 389 -23.51 -0.58 -15.93
C VAL A 389 -24.09 0.84 -15.99
N PHE A 390 -23.24 1.84 -16.20
CA PHE A 390 -23.70 3.23 -16.26
C PHE A 390 -23.81 3.74 -17.69
N ASP A 391 -24.95 4.37 -17.99
CA ASP A 391 -24.97 5.41 -19.02
C ASP A 391 -24.49 6.72 -18.37
N THR A 392 -23.59 7.42 -19.06
CA THR A 392 -23.06 8.74 -18.66
C THR A 392 -24.14 9.78 -18.34
N ALA A 393 -25.34 9.67 -18.93
CA ALA A 393 -26.47 10.56 -18.64
C ALA A 393 -26.93 10.47 -17.17
N GLU A 394 -26.65 9.37 -16.48
CA GLU A 394 -27.08 9.15 -15.09
C GLU A 394 -26.16 9.78 -14.05
N LEU A 395 -24.98 10.27 -14.47
CA LEU A 395 -24.05 11.01 -13.61
C LEU A 395 -24.43 12.49 -13.47
N GLU A 396 -25.48 12.95 -14.16
CA GLU A 396 -25.97 14.34 -14.20
C GLU A 396 -26.45 14.91 -12.85
N GLU A 397 -26.29 14.21 -11.73
CA GLU A 397 -26.91 14.62 -10.46
C GLU A 397 -26.03 14.58 -9.21
N LEU A 398 -24.75 14.20 -9.31
CA LEU A 398 -23.86 14.04 -8.15
C LEU A 398 -23.23 15.38 -7.68
N ARG A 399 -24.04 16.24 -7.05
CA ARG A 399 -23.61 17.56 -6.57
C ARG A 399 -22.76 17.48 -5.31
N GLY A 400 -21.43 17.46 -5.44
CA GLY A 400 -20.51 17.60 -4.29
C GLY A 400 -19.20 16.80 -4.39
N VAL A 401 -19.16 15.81 -5.27
CA VAL A 401 -18.02 14.89 -5.38
C VAL A 401 -16.77 15.60 -5.94
N LYS A 402 -15.61 15.34 -5.32
CA LYS A 402 -14.32 15.91 -5.73
C LYS A 402 -13.46 14.95 -6.53
N TYR A 403 -13.58 13.65 -6.28
CA TYR A 403 -12.77 12.62 -6.90
C TYR A 403 -13.66 11.46 -7.32
N ILE A 404 -13.71 11.19 -8.61
CA ILE A 404 -14.50 10.09 -9.19
C ILE A 404 -13.56 9.13 -9.89
N HIS A 405 -13.76 7.86 -9.59
CA HIS A 405 -13.07 6.75 -10.22
C HIS A 405 -14.07 5.84 -10.94
N LEU A 406 -14.02 5.89 -12.27
CA LEU A 406 -14.75 5.05 -13.20
C LEU A 406 -13.75 4.09 -13.86
N GLY A 407 -13.56 2.93 -13.25
CA GLY A 407 -12.84 1.83 -13.90
C GLY A 407 -13.67 1.15 -14.97
N PRO A 408 -13.38 -0.12 -15.29
CA PRO A 408 -14.11 -0.84 -16.33
C PRO A 408 -15.62 -0.84 -16.04
N SER A 409 -16.39 -0.02 -16.74
CA SER A 409 -17.85 0.16 -16.52
C SER A 409 -18.63 0.12 -17.83
N GLY A 410 -18.02 -0.42 -18.89
CA GLY A 410 -18.67 -0.57 -20.21
C GLY A 410 -18.97 0.75 -20.93
N ILE A 411 -18.34 1.86 -20.52
CA ILE A 411 -18.58 3.17 -21.14
C ILE A 411 -18.00 3.16 -22.56
N THR A 412 -18.85 3.33 -23.57
CA THR A 412 -18.46 3.29 -25.00
C THR A 412 -18.30 4.67 -25.63
N SER A 413 -18.93 5.69 -25.06
CA SER A 413 -18.83 7.07 -25.55
C SER A 413 -19.06 8.09 -24.45
N LEU A 414 -18.60 9.33 -24.66
CA LEU A 414 -18.89 10.47 -23.79
C LEU A 414 -19.78 11.48 -24.52
N PRO A 415 -21.06 11.63 -24.15
CA PRO A 415 -21.99 12.55 -24.81
C PRO A 415 -21.69 14.01 -24.45
N SER A 416 -22.38 14.94 -25.12
CA SER A 416 -22.31 16.37 -24.84
C SER A 416 -22.65 16.64 -23.38
N ARG A 417 -21.79 17.41 -22.68
CA ARG A 417 -21.99 17.82 -21.28
C ARG A 417 -22.16 16.68 -20.27
N ALA A 418 -21.57 15.51 -20.55
CA ALA A 418 -21.66 14.29 -19.74
C ALA A 418 -21.40 14.49 -18.24
N PHE A 419 -20.64 15.52 -17.84
CA PHE A 419 -20.27 15.79 -16.45
C PHE A 419 -20.70 17.16 -15.95
N SER A 420 -21.70 17.79 -16.58
CA SER A 420 -22.09 19.19 -16.30
C SER A 420 -22.63 19.44 -14.89
N SER A 421 -23.00 18.37 -14.20
CA SER A 421 -23.53 18.30 -12.84
C SER A 421 -22.48 18.21 -11.74
N LEU A 422 -21.20 18.12 -12.11
CA LEU A 422 -20.09 17.88 -11.19
C LEU A 422 -19.17 19.12 -11.08
N PRO A 423 -19.70 20.30 -10.69
CA PRO A 423 -18.94 21.55 -10.78
C PRO A 423 -17.74 21.61 -9.83
N TYR A 424 -17.70 20.73 -8.82
CA TYR A 424 -16.63 20.67 -7.81
C TYR A 424 -15.58 19.58 -8.07
N LEU A 425 -15.71 18.83 -9.16
CA LEU A 425 -14.82 17.71 -9.46
C LEU A 425 -13.39 18.21 -9.73
N LYS A 426 -12.43 17.58 -9.04
CA LYS A 426 -10.99 17.85 -9.14
C LYS A 426 -10.24 16.74 -9.86
N ALA A 427 -10.62 15.48 -9.66
CA ALA A 427 -10.02 14.37 -10.40
C ALA A 427 -11.10 13.46 -10.99
N LEU A 428 -10.91 13.11 -12.26
CA LEU A 428 -11.72 12.15 -12.98
C LEU A 428 -10.80 11.10 -13.61
N THR A 429 -10.96 9.85 -13.21
CA THR A 429 -10.30 8.73 -13.88
C THR A 429 -11.36 7.87 -14.55
N ILE A 430 -11.29 7.73 -15.87
CA ILE A 430 -12.06 6.80 -16.68
C ILE A 430 -11.08 5.87 -17.37
N TYR A 431 -10.75 4.74 -16.74
CA TYR A 431 -9.74 3.80 -17.23
C TYR A 431 -10.35 2.44 -17.54
N GLU A 432 -9.73 1.70 -18.45
CA GLU A 432 -10.15 0.34 -18.84
C GLU A 432 -11.62 0.24 -19.28
N ASN A 433 -12.11 1.27 -19.98
CA ASN A 433 -13.41 1.28 -20.65
C ASN A 433 -13.22 1.09 -22.18
N THR A 434 -14.32 1.08 -22.93
CA THR A 434 -14.33 0.91 -24.39
C THR A 434 -14.70 2.21 -25.11
N ILE A 435 -14.24 3.35 -24.59
CA ILE A 435 -14.58 4.67 -25.14
C ILE A 435 -13.98 4.81 -26.54
N GLN A 436 -14.84 4.89 -27.55
CA GLN A 436 -14.45 5.07 -28.95
C GLN A 436 -14.63 6.52 -29.43
N SER A 437 -15.62 7.22 -28.88
CA SER A 437 -16.00 8.57 -29.32
C SER A 437 -16.40 9.48 -28.16
N MET A 438 -16.26 10.79 -28.36
CA MET A 438 -16.62 11.81 -27.38
C MET A 438 -17.08 13.10 -28.07
N ALA A 439 -18.08 13.76 -27.52
CA ALA A 439 -18.56 15.06 -28.01
C ALA A 439 -17.55 16.19 -27.73
N GLU A 440 -17.59 17.27 -28.52
CA GLU A 440 -16.66 18.40 -28.36
C GLU A 440 -16.72 19.07 -26.97
N ASP A 441 -17.88 19.04 -26.32
CA ASP A 441 -18.12 19.66 -25.03
C ASP A 441 -18.44 18.61 -23.94
N ALA A 442 -17.99 17.36 -24.09
CA ALA A 442 -18.26 16.29 -23.12
C ALA A 442 -17.73 16.62 -21.70
N LEU A 443 -16.60 17.33 -21.61
CA LEU A 443 -15.99 17.79 -20.34
C LEU A 443 -16.48 19.19 -19.91
N ALA A 444 -17.50 19.74 -20.56
CA ALA A 444 -18.08 21.01 -20.15
C ALA A 444 -18.74 20.88 -18.76
N GLY A 445 -18.56 21.91 -17.92
CA GLY A 445 -19.07 21.92 -16.54
C GLY A 445 -18.11 21.37 -15.48
N LEU A 446 -16.85 21.07 -15.86
CA LEU A 446 -15.76 20.68 -14.95
C LEU A 446 -14.71 21.80 -14.74
N PRO A 447 -15.06 22.97 -14.16
CA PRO A 447 -14.15 24.12 -14.07
C PRO A 447 -13.01 23.93 -13.05
N LEU A 448 -13.16 22.97 -12.13
CA LEU A 448 -12.18 22.69 -11.07
C LEU A 448 -11.27 21.49 -11.38
N LEU A 449 -11.40 20.87 -12.56
CA LEU A 449 -10.67 19.65 -12.89
C LEU A 449 -9.15 19.91 -12.93
N GLU A 450 -8.44 19.22 -12.05
CA GLU A 450 -6.98 19.24 -11.88
C GLU A 450 -6.34 17.97 -12.44
N PHE A 451 -7.05 16.84 -12.48
CA PHE A 451 -6.54 15.58 -13.01
C PHE A 451 -7.57 14.87 -13.89
N LEU A 452 -7.14 14.39 -15.05
CA LEU A 452 -7.96 13.60 -15.96
C LEU A 452 -7.18 12.39 -16.46
N SER A 453 -7.73 11.20 -16.26
CA SER A 453 -7.26 9.99 -16.94
C SER A 453 -8.35 9.41 -17.81
N LEU A 454 -8.01 9.21 -19.07
CA LEU A 454 -8.76 8.49 -20.10
C LEU A 454 -7.91 7.35 -20.67
N GLY A 455 -6.90 6.90 -19.92
CA GLY A 455 -5.97 5.86 -20.36
C GLY A 455 -6.62 4.49 -20.43
N ALA A 456 -6.04 3.56 -21.20
CA ALA A 456 -6.59 2.22 -21.43
C ALA A 456 -8.05 2.26 -21.92
N ASN A 457 -8.28 2.96 -23.04
CA ASN A 457 -9.57 3.01 -23.74
C ASN A 457 -9.36 2.69 -25.23
N GLU A 458 -10.42 2.81 -26.05
CA GLU A 458 -10.38 2.58 -27.49
C GLU A 458 -10.39 3.89 -28.31
N ILE A 459 -9.89 5.00 -27.73
CA ILE A 459 -9.99 6.34 -28.33
C ILE A 459 -9.12 6.41 -29.58
N SER A 460 -9.73 6.63 -30.74
CA SER A 460 -9.03 6.75 -32.04
C SER A 460 -8.66 8.17 -32.43
N SER A 461 -9.42 9.15 -31.95
CA SER A 461 -9.20 10.58 -32.19
C SER A 461 -9.79 11.44 -31.07
N LEU A 462 -9.24 12.63 -30.88
CA LEU A 462 -9.72 13.62 -29.92
C LEU A 462 -10.46 14.75 -30.65
N PRO A 463 -11.64 15.17 -30.18
CA PRO A 463 -12.27 16.39 -30.68
C PRO A 463 -11.41 17.62 -30.39
N SER A 464 -11.45 18.60 -31.28
CA SER A 464 -10.55 19.77 -31.22
C SER A 464 -10.77 20.66 -29.98
N ARG A 465 -11.96 20.59 -29.38
CA ARG A 465 -12.40 21.46 -28.26
C ARG A 465 -12.68 20.72 -26.96
N ILE A 466 -12.37 19.42 -26.87
CA ILE A 466 -12.68 18.58 -25.69
C ILE A 466 -12.14 19.17 -24.38
N PHE A 467 -10.97 19.82 -24.41
CA PHE A 467 -10.33 20.43 -23.24
C PHE A 467 -10.56 21.96 -23.13
N ALA A 468 -11.51 22.53 -23.87
CA ALA A 468 -11.69 23.98 -23.93
C ALA A 468 -12.00 24.61 -22.55
N THR A 469 -12.68 23.88 -21.67
CA THR A 469 -13.10 24.32 -20.33
C THR A 469 -12.14 23.89 -19.20
N SER A 470 -11.21 22.96 -19.46
CA SER A 470 -10.34 22.32 -18.46
C SER A 470 -9.10 23.16 -18.09
N ILE A 471 -9.28 24.46 -17.85
CA ILE A 471 -8.18 25.44 -17.67
C ILE A 471 -7.33 25.21 -16.41
N ARG A 472 -7.79 24.37 -15.47
CA ARG A 472 -7.09 24.04 -14.22
C ARG A 472 -6.33 22.73 -14.26
N LEU A 473 -6.39 22.01 -15.38
CA LEU A 473 -5.81 20.69 -15.50
C LEU A 473 -4.30 20.74 -15.29
N LEU A 474 -3.81 19.89 -14.38
CA LEU A 474 -2.41 19.74 -13.99
C LEU A 474 -1.81 18.45 -14.55
N ASP A 475 -2.63 17.42 -14.73
CA ASP A 475 -2.20 16.14 -15.30
C ASP A 475 -3.25 15.57 -16.25
N LEU A 476 -2.78 15.07 -17.39
CA LEU A 476 -3.61 14.48 -18.44
C LEU A 476 -3.03 13.16 -18.91
N HIS A 477 -3.78 12.09 -18.65
CA HIS A 477 -3.42 10.72 -19.02
C HIS A 477 -4.30 10.25 -20.18
N LEU A 478 -3.69 9.99 -21.33
CA LEU A 478 -4.31 9.49 -22.56
C LEU A 478 -3.60 8.22 -23.07
N TRP A 479 -2.82 7.57 -22.19
CA TRP A 479 -1.97 6.43 -22.51
C TRP A 479 -2.79 5.19 -22.89
N HIS A 480 -2.21 4.26 -23.65
CA HIS A 480 -2.86 3.02 -24.07
C HIS A 480 -4.23 3.24 -24.72
N ASN A 481 -4.23 3.95 -25.85
CA ASN A 481 -5.38 4.19 -26.70
C ASN A 481 -5.01 3.92 -28.17
N HIS A 482 -5.91 4.25 -29.11
CA HIS A 482 -5.69 4.10 -30.54
C HIS A 482 -5.49 5.44 -31.27
N ILE A 483 -4.99 6.46 -30.55
CA ILE A 483 -4.88 7.82 -31.09
C ILE A 483 -3.81 7.84 -32.18
N SER A 484 -4.23 8.11 -33.42
CA SER A 484 -3.33 8.16 -34.59
C SER A 484 -2.87 9.56 -34.95
N LYS A 485 -3.69 10.59 -34.65
CA LYS A 485 -3.42 12.00 -34.91
C LYS A 485 -4.01 12.89 -33.81
N LEU A 486 -3.34 14.01 -33.54
CA LEU A 486 -3.81 15.04 -32.61
C LEU A 486 -4.22 16.31 -33.38
N PRO A 487 -5.34 16.97 -33.02
CA PRO A 487 -5.67 18.29 -33.56
C PRO A 487 -4.63 19.34 -33.16
N VAL A 488 -4.37 20.33 -34.03
CA VAL A 488 -3.30 21.33 -33.87
C VAL A 488 -3.36 22.10 -32.55
N ASN A 489 -4.57 22.39 -32.05
CA ASN A 489 -4.81 23.24 -30.88
C ASN A 489 -5.52 22.51 -29.74
N VAL A 490 -5.50 21.16 -29.72
CA VAL A 490 -6.25 20.38 -28.72
C VAL A 490 -5.87 20.72 -27.27
N PHE A 491 -4.62 21.14 -27.03
CA PHE A 491 -4.11 21.50 -25.70
C PHE A 491 -3.99 23.03 -25.47
N ALA A 492 -4.56 23.86 -26.35
CA ALA A 492 -4.30 25.31 -26.36
C ALA A 492 -4.63 26.03 -25.04
N ASN A 493 -5.64 25.55 -24.29
CA ASN A 493 -6.13 26.18 -23.05
C ASN A 493 -5.55 25.55 -21.77
N LEU A 494 -4.69 24.54 -21.89
CA LEU A 494 -4.16 23.77 -20.75
C LEU A 494 -2.94 24.46 -20.11
N HIS A 495 -3.12 25.73 -19.74
CA HIS A 495 -2.01 26.60 -19.29
C HIS A 495 -1.38 26.21 -17.96
N ARG A 496 -1.99 25.30 -17.18
CA ARG A 496 -1.44 24.82 -15.90
C ARG A 496 -0.92 23.38 -15.99
N LEU A 497 -0.98 22.76 -17.16
CA LEU A 497 -0.63 21.36 -17.34
C LEU A 497 0.85 21.14 -17.02
N LYS A 498 1.11 20.17 -16.15
CA LYS A 498 2.45 19.75 -15.71
C LYS A 498 2.81 18.37 -16.24
N GLY A 499 1.86 17.45 -16.32
CA GLY A 499 2.05 16.09 -16.86
C GLY A 499 1.17 15.87 -18.09
N LEU A 500 1.75 15.27 -19.13
CA LEU A 500 1.02 14.82 -20.32
C LEU A 500 1.52 13.44 -20.74
N HIS A 501 0.65 12.45 -20.65
CA HIS A 501 0.96 11.06 -20.95
C HIS A 501 0.19 10.59 -22.19
N LEU A 502 0.89 10.41 -23.29
CA LEU A 502 0.37 9.97 -24.59
C LEU A 502 1.00 8.64 -25.04
N ASN A 503 1.70 7.95 -24.14
CA ASN A 503 2.41 6.72 -24.43
C ASN A 503 1.48 5.57 -24.81
N ARG A 504 2.01 4.58 -25.54
CA ARG A 504 1.24 3.42 -26.05
C ARG A 504 0.03 3.85 -26.89
N ASN A 505 0.25 4.72 -27.86
CA ASN A 505 -0.74 5.15 -28.86
C ASN A 505 -0.24 4.82 -30.28
N GLN A 506 -0.91 5.34 -31.31
CA GLN A 506 -0.58 5.11 -32.73
C GLN A 506 -0.11 6.40 -33.42
N LEU A 507 0.45 7.36 -32.66
CA LEU A 507 0.85 8.66 -33.20
C LEU A 507 1.99 8.50 -34.21
N SER A 508 1.75 8.92 -35.45
CA SER A 508 2.76 8.87 -36.54
C SER A 508 3.47 10.20 -36.76
N GLU A 509 2.81 11.32 -36.42
CA GLU A 509 3.34 12.68 -36.50
C GLU A 509 2.72 13.57 -35.42
N LEU A 510 3.40 14.68 -35.10
CA LEU A 510 2.90 15.72 -34.22
C LEU A 510 2.66 17.02 -34.99
N PRO A 511 1.52 17.72 -34.79
CA PRO A 511 1.31 19.04 -35.37
C PRO A 511 2.35 20.07 -34.93
N ARG A 512 2.68 21.02 -35.82
CA ARG A 512 3.53 22.15 -35.45
C ARG A 512 2.84 23.01 -34.38
N GLY A 513 3.58 23.38 -33.35
CA GLY A 513 3.09 24.24 -32.27
C GLY A 513 2.10 23.57 -31.30
N LEU A 514 1.95 22.24 -31.33
CA LEU A 514 1.02 21.48 -30.48
C LEU A 514 1.10 21.88 -28.99
N PHE A 515 2.31 22.15 -28.49
CA PHE A 515 2.57 22.45 -27.08
C PHE A 515 2.66 23.95 -26.76
N HIS A 516 2.29 24.85 -27.68
CA HIS A 516 2.31 26.30 -27.41
C HIS A 516 1.38 26.69 -26.24
N GLY A 517 0.28 25.95 -26.04
CA GLY A 517 -0.69 26.20 -24.95
C GLY A 517 -0.27 25.69 -23.57
N THR A 518 0.81 24.91 -23.46
CA THR A 518 1.21 24.18 -22.24
C THR A 518 2.62 24.59 -21.75
N PRO A 519 2.88 25.87 -21.43
CA PRO A 519 4.23 26.35 -21.12
C PRO A 519 4.85 25.79 -19.83
N PHE A 520 4.02 25.30 -18.90
CA PHE A 520 4.46 24.78 -17.59
C PHE A 520 4.60 23.25 -17.55
N LEU A 521 4.64 22.59 -18.71
CA LEU A 521 4.78 21.15 -18.77
C LEU A 521 6.13 20.74 -18.16
N GLU A 522 6.10 19.83 -17.18
CA GLU A 522 7.25 19.28 -16.46
C GLU A 522 7.57 17.86 -16.94
N LYS A 523 6.55 17.08 -17.30
CA LYS A 523 6.66 15.70 -17.77
C LYS A 523 5.89 15.49 -19.07
N LEU A 524 6.55 14.93 -20.08
CA LEU A 524 5.95 14.58 -21.36
C LEU A 524 6.34 13.16 -21.75
N ASP A 525 5.34 12.28 -21.84
CA ASP A 525 5.54 10.90 -22.27
C ASP A 525 4.87 10.64 -23.63
N LEU A 526 5.71 10.37 -24.63
CA LEU A 526 5.33 10.03 -26.00
C LEU A 526 5.84 8.64 -26.38
N SER A 527 6.27 7.81 -25.42
CA SER A 527 6.86 6.51 -25.73
C SER A 527 5.87 5.54 -26.36
N ASN A 528 6.36 4.48 -27.00
CA ASN A 528 5.52 3.43 -27.58
C ASN A 528 4.49 4.01 -28.55
N ASN A 529 4.96 4.81 -29.51
CA ASN A 529 4.17 5.39 -30.59
C ASN A 529 4.83 5.04 -31.94
N GLN A 530 4.39 5.67 -33.04
CA GLN A 530 4.89 5.42 -34.40
C GLN A 530 5.60 6.65 -34.98
N LEU A 531 6.15 7.53 -34.13
CA LEU A 531 6.71 8.81 -34.56
C LEU A 531 7.97 8.60 -35.41
N ARG A 532 7.96 9.08 -36.65
CA ARG A 532 9.12 9.00 -37.57
C ARG A 532 10.06 10.20 -37.48
N SER A 533 9.51 11.36 -37.13
CA SER A 533 10.25 12.59 -36.94
C SER A 533 9.48 13.54 -36.03
N LEU A 534 10.19 14.47 -35.41
CA LEU A 534 9.59 15.56 -34.63
C LEU A 534 9.69 16.88 -35.42
N PRO A 535 8.65 17.74 -35.41
CA PRO A 535 8.73 19.05 -36.03
C PRO A 535 9.86 19.92 -35.43
N PRO A 536 10.49 20.80 -36.22
CA PRO A 536 11.46 21.76 -35.67
C PRO A 536 10.81 22.67 -34.62
N ARG A 537 11.51 22.91 -33.51
CA ARG A 537 11.08 23.80 -32.41
C ARG A 537 9.77 23.39 -31.72
N ILE A 538 9.41 22.10 -31.78
CA ILE A 538 8.17 21.59 -31.19
C ILE A 538 8.11 21.80 -29.67
N PHE A 539 9.26 21.82 -28.98
CA PHE A 539 9.35 21.98 -27.53
C PHE A 539 9.65 23.43 -27.11
N SER A 540 9.65 24.40 -28.04
CA SER A 540 10.25 25.72 -27.82
C SER A 540 9.65 26.55 -26.69
N ASN A 541 8.41 26.23 -26.29
CA ASN A 541 7.72 26.89 -25.18
C ASN A 541 7.82 26.13 -23.84
N LEU A 542 8.42 24.94 -23.81
CA LEU A 542 8.40 24.02 -22.67
C LEU A 542 9.55 24.24 -21.68
N ARG A 543 9.77 25.48 -21.22
CA ARG A 543 10.94 25.86 -20.40
C ARG A 543 11.07 25.15 -19.06
N PHE A 544 10.00 24.49 -18.60
CA PHE A 544 9.95 23.76 -17.33
C PHE A 544 10.03 22.24 -17.50
N LEU A 545 10.18 21.75 -18.74
CA LEU A 545 10.21 20.32 -19.03
C LEU A 545 11.44 19.67 -18.39
N ARG A 546 11.20 18.70 -17.51
CA ARG A 546 12.21 17.94 -16.78
C ARG A 546 12.34 16.53 -17.32
N GLU A 547 11.22 15.88 -17.62
CA GLU A 547 11.19 14.49 -18.07
C GLU A 547 10.57 14.41 -19.46
N LEU A 548 11.31 13.86 -20.41
CA LEU A 548 10.86 13.65 -21.79
C LEU A 548 11.08 12.19 -22.19
N SER A 549 9.99 11.49 -22.47
CA SER A 549 10.05 10.10 -22.91
C SER A 549 9.67 9.95 -24.38
N LEU A 550 10.62 9.48 -25.18
CA LEU A 550 10.52 9.25 -26.64
C LEU A 550 10.88 7.80 -27.02
N ALA A 551 11.05 6.93 -26.03
CA ALA A 551 11.39 5.52 -26.23
C ALA A 551 10.37 4.79 -27.11
N ASP A 552 10.77 3.69 -27.75
CA ASP A 552 9.86 2.84 -28.54
C ASP A 552 9.10 3.64 -29.62
N ASN A 553 9.83 4.29 -30.51
CA ASN A 553 9.30 5.04 -31.64
C ASN A 553 10.07 4.70 -32.93
N GLN A 554 9.81 5.41 -34.02
CA GLN A 554 10.47 5.22 -35.33
C GLN A 554 11.38 6.41 -35.68
N LEU A 555 11.89 7.14 -34.67
CA LEU A 555 12.63 8.37 -34.90
C LEU A 555 13.98 8.06 -35.56
N THR A 556 14.25 8.76 -36.66
CA THR A 556 15.54 8.69 -37.36
C THR A 556 16.50 9.81 -36.97
N ARG A 557 15.95 10.91 -36.44
CA ARG A 557 16.68 12.09 -35.94
C ARG A 557 15.86 12.84 -34.90
N LEU A 558 16.55 13.49 -33.97
CA LEU A 558 15.96 14.49 -33.07
C LEU A 558 15.99 15.87 -33.76
N PRO A 559 15.06 16.79 -33.42
CA PRO A 559 15.14 18.16 -33.89
C PRO A 559 16.40 18.80 -33.30
N GLY A 560 16.98 19.76 -34.03
CA GLY A 560 18.19 20.47 -33.58
C GLY A 560 17.91 21.39 -32.39
N TYR A 561 18.36 22.64 -32.48
CA TYR A 561 18.16 23.61 -31.40
C TYR A 561 16.68 23.84 -31.07
N ASP A 562 16.33 23.58 -29.81
CA ASP A 562 15.00 23.80 -29.23
C ASP A 562 15.13 24.50 -27.85
N PRO A 563 14.78 25.80 -27.74
CA PRO A 563 15.06 26.61 -26.55
C PRO A 563 14.22 26.23 -25.33
N GLY A 564 13.18 25.41 -25.47
CA GLY A 564 12.37 25.00 -24.32
C GLY A 564 13.02 23.87 -23.51
N CYS A 565 13.91 23.07 -24.10
CA CYS A 565 14.51 21.90 -23.46
C CYS A 565 15.57 22.20 -22.38
N VAL A 566 15.72 23.47 -21.97
CA VAL A 566 16.76 23.95 -21.05
C VAL A 566 16.69 23.40 -19.61
N SER A 567 15.54 22.88 -19.20
CA SER A 567 15.31 22.35 -17.86
C SER A 567 15.29 20.82 -17.80
N LEU A 568 15.58 20.14 -18.91
CA LEU A 568 15.54 18.68 -18.98
C LEU A 568 16.52 18.05 -17.99
N GLN A 569 16.00 17.09 -17.23
CA GLN A 569 16.69 16.28 -16.23
C GLN A 569 16.74 14.81 -16.66
N GLU A 570 15.76 14.36 -17.44
CA GLU A 570 15.70 13.00 -17.94
C GLU A 570 15.17 12.96 -19.38
N VAL A 571 15.84 12.19 -20.22
CA VAL A 571 15.38 11.89 -21.58
C VAL A 571 15.58 10.42 -21.90
N THR A 572 14.51 9.73 -22.29
CA THR A 572 14.54 8.36 -22.81
C THR A 572 14.27 8.38 -24.31
N PHE A 573 15.05 7.64 -25.09
CA PHE A 573 14.92 7.59 -26.55
C PHE A 573 15.41 6.25 -27.13
N GLU A 574 15.56 5.25 -26.29
CA GLU A 574 15.87 3.87 -26.64
C GLU A 574 14.82 3.28 -27.62
N ARG A 575 15.23 2.23 -28.34
CA ARG A 575 14.35 1.52 -29.29
C ARG A 575 13.72 2.46 -30.33
N ASN A 576 14.58 3.26 -30.95
CA ASN A 576 14.29 4.12 -32.11
C ASN A 576 15.15 3.73 -33.32
N SER A 577 14.94 4.36 -34.47
CA SER A 577 15.63 4.07 -35.75
C SER A 577 16.83 4.98 -36.04
N PHE A 578 17.58 5.37 -35.00
CA PHE A 578 18.74 6.25 -35.16
C PHE A 578 19.90 5.53 -35.85
N THR A 579 20.41 6.08 -36.95
CA THR A 579 21.61 5.55 -37.62
C THR A 579 22.91 5.94 -36.91
N ARG A 580 22.87 7.01 -36.11
CA ARG A 580 23.96 7.52 -35.26
C ARG A 580 23.36 8.18 -34.03
N LEU A 581 24.12 8.24 -32.94
CA LEU A 581 23.73 9.02 -31.76
C LEU A 581 23.43 10.48 -32.16
N PRO A 582 22.27 11.05 -31.76
CA PRO A 582 21.86 12.41 -32.11
C PRO A 582 22.60 13.46 -31.27
N ARG A 583 23.94 13.41 -31.25
CA ARG A 583 24.79 14.25 -30.39
C ARG A 583 24.53 15.74 -30.59
N GLY A 584 24.34 16.23 -31.82
CA GLY A 584 24.11 17.65 -32.07
C GLY A 584 22.81 18.19 -31.44
N ALA A 585 21.74 17.40 -31.44
CA ALA A 585 20.48 17.77 -30.78
C ALA A 585 20.63 17.69 -29.26
N LEU A 586 21.21 16.60 -28.75
CA LEU A 586 21.45 16.41 -27.31
C LEU A 586 22.35 17.52 -26.74
N MET A 587 23.47 17.84 -27.40
CA MET A 587 24.33 18.96 -27.00
C MET A 587 23.53 20.25 -26.99
N SER A 588 22.72 20.52 -28.01
CA SER A 588 21.91 21.73 -28.04
C SER A 588 20.84 21.80 -26.94
N TRP A 589 20.31 20.66 -26.47
CA TRP A 589 19.34 20.63 -25.37
C TRP A 589 20.04 20.72 -24.00
N LEU A 590 21.27 20.19 -23.91
CA LEU A 590 22.01 19.99 -22.66
C LEU A 590 23.12 21.02 -22.39
N GLU A 591 23.52 21.82 -23.40
CA GLU A 591 24.55 22.89 -23.31
C GLU A 591 24.23 23.94 -22.22
N ALA A 592 23.00 23.95 -21.69
CA ALA A 592 22.60 24.79 -20.58
C ALA A 592 23.21 24.40 -19.20
N ARG A 593 23.80 23.21 -19.00
CA ARG A 593 24.19 22.76 -17.63
C ARG A 593 25.56 22.11 -17.42
N GLY A 594 26.41 21.95 -18.44
CA GLY A 594 27.84 21.67 -18.25
C GLY A 594 28.22 20.46 -17.38
N LYS A 595 27.40 19.39 -17.34
CA LYS A 595 27.71 18.14 -16.64
C LYS A 595 27.21 16.93 -17.45
N GLU A 596 28.14 16.23 -18.08
CA GLU A 596 27.88 15.02 -18.85
C GLU A 596 27.99 13.78 -17.94
N ARG A 597 26.95 12.95 -17.90
CA ARG A 597 27.09 11.52 -17.60
C ARG A 597 26.06 10.76 -18.43
N TYR A 598 26.55 9.94 -19.36
CA TYR A 598 25.74 9.00 -20.14
C TYR A 598 25.67 7.71 -19.33
N VAL A 599 24.47 7.24 -18.98
CA VAL A 599 24.31 5.90 -18.40
C VAL A 599 24.06 4.96 -19.56
N ASN A 600 25.14 4.32 -20.03
CA ASN A 600 25.06 3.15 -20.88
C ASN A 600 24.78 1.94 -19.96
N LEU A 601 23.71 1.19 -20.20
CA LEU A 601 23.39 0.02 -19.37
C LEU A 601 24.12 -1.27 -19.77
N GLU A 602 24.95 -1.24 -20.81
CA GLU A 602 25.87 -2.35 -21.10
C GLU A 602 27.24 -1.80 -21.51
N ASP A 603 28.21 -1.94 -20.60
CA ASP A 603 29.64 -1.83 -20.92
C ASP A 603 29.97 -2.84 -22.02
N ASP A 604 30.45 -2.33 -23.17
CA ASP A 604 31.41 -2.93 -24.11
C ASP A 604 31.12 -2.52 -25.57
N GLY A 605 31.70 -1.38 -25.97
CA GLY A 605 32.26 -1.18 -27.31
C GLY A 605 31.35 -1.03 -28.54
N GLU A 606 30.08 -1.45 -28.52
CA GLU A 606 29.14 -1.26 -29.63
C GLU A 606 27.84 -0.60 -29.15
N ILE A 607 27.51 0.57 -29.71
CA ILE A 607 26.25 1.27 -29.38
C ILE A 607 25.09 0.46 -29.99
N LYS A 608 24.49 -0.44 -29.21
CA LYS A 608 23.16 -0.96 -29.50
C LYS A 608 22.16 0.13 -29.13
N ALA A 609 21.32 0.56 -30.09
CA ALA A 609 20.32 1.62 -29.88
C ALA A 609 19.22 1.28 -28.82
N GLU A 610 19.31 0.11 -28.20
CA GLU A 610 18.30 -0.50 -27.34
C GLU A 610 18.41 -0.09 -25.86
N THR A 611 19.49 0.60 -25.43
CA THR A 611 19.79 0.86 -24.00
C THR A 611 20.09 2.33 -23.65
N LEU A 612 19.73 3.28 -24.52
CA LEU A 612 20.09 4.69 -24.35
C LEU A 612 19.10 5.48 -23.48
N ARG A 613 19.47 5.73 -22.22
CA ARG A 613 18.78 6.64 -21.28
C ARG A 613 19.72 7.74 -20.80
N TRP A 614 19.20 8.97 -20.65
CA TRP A 614 19.93 10.07 -20.03
C TRP A 614 19.23 10.52 -18.75
N VAL A 615 19.98 10.58 -17.64
CA VAL A 615 19.50 11.04 -16.33
C VAL A 615 20.52 11.98 -15.71
N LEU A 616 20.06 13.12 -15.21
CA LEU A 616 20.87 14.08 -14.46
C LEU A 616 20.99 13.64 -12.98
N GLU A 617 22.17 13.17 -12.57
CA GLU A 617 22.46 12.95 -11.14
C GLU A 617 22.71 14.31 -10.44
N GLU A 618 21.86 14.68 -9.47
CA GLU A 618 22.22 15.73 -8.51
C GLU A 618 23.19 15.17 -7.45
N PRO A 619 24.32 15.86 -7.14
CA PRO A 619 25.23 15.41 -6.11
C PRO A 619 24.59 15.60 -4.73
N GLY A 620 23.98 14.55 -4.19
CA GLY A 620 23.45 14.54 -2.82
C GLY A 620 22.18 13.72 -2.59
N LEU A 621 21.47 13.27 -3.63
CA LEU A 621 20.45 12.24 -3.49
C LEU A 621 21.04 10.91 -3.96
N ARG A 622 21.36 10.02 -3.00
CA ARG A 622 21.45 8.60 -3.33
C ARG A 622 20.07 8.19 -3.84
N LEU A 623 19.99 7.74 -5.09
CA LEU A 623 18.92 6.86 -5.52
C LEU A 623 19.00 5.64 -4.60
N ALA A 624 18.20 5.63 -3.53
CA ALA A 624 17.85 4.38 -2.89
C ALA A 624 17.25 3.52 -3.99
N GLY A 625 17.84 2.33 -4.21
CA GLY A 625 17.20 1.31 -5.02
C GLY A 625 15.79 1.16 -4.46
N ASP A 626 14.81 1.57 -5.26
CA ASP A 626 13.41 1.41 -4.93
C ASP A 626 13.03 -0.04 -5.22
N GLU A 627 13.59 -0.96 -4.41
CA GLU A 627 13.03 -2.29 -4.20
C GLU A 627 11.79 -2.22 -3.28
N ARG A 628 11.17 -1.05 -3.16
CA ARG A 628 9.88 -0.85 -2.48
C ARG A 628 8.78 -0.33 -3.41
N SER A 629 8.84 -0.65 -4.71
CA SER A 629 7.61 -1.01 -5.41
C SER A 629 7.35 -2.49 -5.18
N GLY A 630 6.49 -2.82 -4.21
CA GLY A 630 6.03 -4.18 -3.94
C GLY A 630 5.26 -4.77 -5.12
N CYS A 631 5.97 -5.20 -6.17
CA CYS A 631 5.47 -6.07 -7.22
C CYS A 631 6.38 -7.29 -7.26
N ASN A 632 5.90 -8.37 -6.64
CA ASN A 632 6.61 -9.64 -6.51
C ASN A 632 6.75 -10.32 -7.89
N CYS A 633 7.79 -10.01 -8.65
CA CYS A 633 8.18 -10.78 -9.83
C CYS A 633 9.26 -11.79 -9.40
N GLY A 634 8.84 -13.02 -9.14
CA GLY A 634 9.75 -14.14 -8.84
C GLY A 634 10.79 -14.32 -9.95
N SER A 635 12.06 -14.31 -9.54
CA SER A 635 13.20 -14.62 -10.41
C SER A 635 13.12 -16.09 -10.87
N VAL A 636 13.15 -16.31 -12.19
CA VAL A 636 13.58 -17.60 -12.76
C VAL A 636 14.67 -17.33 -13.80
N ARG A 637 15.83 -17.93 -13.58
CA ARG A 637 17.00 -17.83 -14.47
C ARG A 637 16.82 -18.69 -15.74
N SER A 638 17.29 -18.07 -16.82
CA SER A 638 17.84 -18.65 -18.05
C SER A 638 16.90 -19.08 -19.18
N GLY A 639 17.20 -18.52 -20.36
CA GLY A 639 17.12 -19.23 -21.64
C GLY A 639 15.78 -19.23 -22.36
N ARG A 640 15.68 -18.33 -23.35
CA ARG A 640 14.66 -18.21 -24.41
C ARG A 640 13.52 -17.22 -24.11
N ALA A 641 13.37 -16.32 -25.08
CA ALA A 641 12.44 -15.20 -25.11
C ALA A 641 11.00 -15.63 -24.82
N LEU A 642 10.49 -15.12 -23.69
CA LEU A 642 9.08 -14.96 -23.41
C LEU A 642 8.93 -13.50 -22.96
N VAL A 643 8.57 -12.64 -23.90
CA VAL A 643 8.18 -11.26 -23.61
C VAL A 643 6.85 -11.33 -22.85
N ARG A 644 6.93 -11.41 -21.53
CA ARG A 644 5.81 -11.04 -20.66
C ARG A 644 5.68 -9.53 -20.74
N LEU A 645 4.71 -9.06 -21.52
CA LEU A 645 4.19 -7.70 -21.45
C LEU A 645 3.54 -7.50 -20.07
N CYS A 646 4.35 -7.12 -19.08
CA CYS A 646 3.82 -6.58 -17.83
C CYS A 646 3.14 -5.24 -18.18
N VAL A 647 1.82 -5.21 -18.10
CA VAL A 647 1.01 -3.99 -18.09
C VAL A 647 1.33 -3.28 -16.77
N HIS A 648 2.46 -2.57 -16.70
CA HIS A 648 2.76 -1.69 -15.57
C HIS A 648 1.76 -0.54 -15.58
N MET A 649 0.85 -0.51 -14.60
CA MET A 649 0.24 0.73 -14.16
C MET A 649 1.37 1.66 -13.71
N PRO A 650 1.45 2.92 -14.17
CA PRO A 650 2.30 3.89 -13.50
C PRO A 650 1.77 4.07 -12.07
N CYS A 651 2.58 3.74 -11.07
CA CYS A 651 2.27 3.95 -9.65
C CYS A 651 1.83 5.40 -9.43
N PHE A 652 0.62 5.57 -8.91
CA PHE A 652 -0.04 6.86 -8.73
C PHE A 652 0.56 7.60 -7.53
N GLU A 653 1.77 8.12 -7.65
CA GLU A 653 2.48 8.81 -6.55
C GLU A 653 2.56 10.31 -6.81
N ARG A 654 1.42 11.00 -6.73
CA ARG A 654 1.42 12.45 -6.55
C ARG A 654 1.08 12.76 -5.08
N PRO A 655 1.99 13.36 -4.30
CA PRO A 655 1.75 13.69 -2.90
C PRO A 655 0.61 14.72 -2.70
N ASP A 656 0.21 15.41 -3.78
CA ASP A 656 -0.90 16.37 -3.77
C ASP A 656 -2.29 15.70 -3.75
N PHE A 657 -2.38 14.41 -4.07
CA PHE A 657 -3.64 13.66 -4.00
C PHE A 657 -3.78 12.92 -2.65
N PRO A 658 -5.01 12.84 -2.10
CA PRO A 658 -5.25 12.08 -0.88
C PRO A 658 -4.88 10.60 -1.04
N GLN A 659 -4.10 10.06 -0.10
CA GLN A 659 -3.57 8.70 -0.15
C GLN A 659 -4.66 7.62 -0.25
N ASP A 660 -5.83 7.86 0.35
CA ASP A 660 -6.96 6.94 0.25
C ASP A 660 -7.51 6.84 -1.18
N TRP A 661 -7.44 7.92 -1.97
CA TRP A 661 -7.83 7.89 -3.38
C TRP A 661 -6.81 7.14 -4.23
N VAL A 662 -5.52 7.37 -3.98
CA VAL A 662 -4.43 6.64 -4.61
C VAL A 662 -4.58 5.13 -4.32
N ALA A 663 -4.82 4.78 -3.06
CA ALA A 663 -5.08 3.40 -2.66
C ALA A 663 -6.32 2.82 -3.34
N ALA A 664 -7.41 3.59 -3.45
CA ALA A 664 -8.64 3.17 -4.13
C ALA A 664 -8.41 2.89 -5.63
N VAL A 665 -7.70 3.79 -6.31
CA VAL A 665 -7.31 3.66 -7.73
C VAL A 665 -6.41 2.44 -7.94
N ASN A 666 -5.51 2.17 -7.00
CA ASN A 666 -4.63 1.00 -7.06
C ASN A 666 -5.35 -0.31 -6.67
N ALA A 667 -6.37 -0.25 -5.81
CA ALA A 667 -7.09 -1.43 -5.29
C ALA A 667 -8.10 -2.03 -6.28
N THR A 668 -8.57 -1.26 -7.26
CA THR A 668 -9.49 -1.65 -8.34
C THR A 668 -8.80 -2.22 -9.58
N GLY A 669 -7.46 -2.33 -9.58
CA GLY A 669 -6.75 -3.14 -10.56
C GLY A 669 -7.14 -4.62 -10.44
N PRO A 670 -6.95 -5.43 -11.50
CA PRO A 670 -7.34 -6.84 -11.48
C PRO A 670 -6.64 -7.57 -10.32
N ARG A 671 -7.39 -7.85 -9.25
CA ARG A 671 -6.96 -8.79 -8.21
C ARG A 671 -7.09 -10.17 -8.83
N GLU A 672 -5.95 -10.79 -9.18
CA GLU A 672 -5.92 -12.22 -9.41
C GLU A 672 -6.55 -12.89 -8.18
N ARG A 673 -7.70 -13.53 -8.37
CA ARG A 673 -8.31 -14.40 -7.38
C ARG A 673 -7.34 -15.56 -7.16
N THR A 674 -6.40 -15.40 -6.24
CA THR A 674 -5.68 -16.54 -5.69
C THR A 674 -6.73 -17.37 -4.95
N PRO A 675 -7.00 -18.62 -5.36
CA PRO A 675 -7.80 -19.51 -4.52
C PRO A 675 -7.11 -19.62 -3.15
N PRO A 676 -7.87 -19.73 -2.05
CA PRO A 676 -7.27 -19.94 -0.74
C PRO A 676 -6.39 -21.20 -0.76
N PRO A 677 -5.25 -21.21 -0.03
CA PRO A 677 -4.40 -22.39 0.07
C PRO A 677 -5.13 -23.58 0.72
#